data_AF-A0A0L0VB27-F1
#
_entry.id   AF-A0A0L0VB27-F1
#
_cell.length_a   1.000
_cell.length_b   1.000
_cell.length_c   1.000
_cell.angle_alpha   90.00
_cell.angle_beta   90.00
_cell.angle_gamma   90.00
#
_symmetry.space_group_name_H-M   'P 1'
#
loop_
_entity.id
_entity.type
_entity.pdbx_description
1 polymer ?
#
loop_
_entity_poly.entity_id
_entity_poly.type
_entity_poly.pdbx_seq_one_letter_code
_entity_poly.pdbx_strand_id
1 'polypeptide(L)'
;MEMEQPTTETYNPNHQKNRCPSTSLGVNSRPIDILELTNTPKNIEMNSSLSLTDNLIIGTRNSKLALIQADLVEREINKRFTTDQIKTEIQSMSTSGDENLQKPLYLLGGKSVWTKELEFNLLNGSIDLIVHSLKDVPTALPAGCELTSVMLREDPRDALIIRNSLPFTNLSQLPPGSIIGTSSVRRVAQLRRRFPNLAFQDIRGNLQTRFKKLDATDSPYTGIILAVAGLKRIGLATRITSYLEPPDLYHAVGQGAIGIEIRTPPAMKLNETLEETILRERATTVQKLVKSLEDWRTALTCEAERALLRRLEGGCSVPVGVQCSLVDLPMPCPWAPKARLTLVGVVTSVDGLEEVRKEAWVDVCSTKDAIHLGTTLADQLFSDGADKILDQLNSHPASSINVTDVTPSTNTTGGTQATDLTGGTQATDLTGGTQATDLTGGSQATDLTGGTEATNSTGQTQETDLAGGTRTNDLTGGTQATSLTGSTQATDSTGGTQGTNTTGSTCGTQATNTGGTQTTNSTLGTQATNTTGATQATDSIVNPTHPSSTFNNASQENHPASSINVTDVTPSTNTTGGTQATDLTGGTQATDLTGGSQATDLTGGTEATNSTGQTQETDLAGGTRTNDLTGGTQATSLTGSTQATDSTGGTQGTNTTGSTCGTQATNTGGTQTTNSTLGTQATNTTGATQATDSIGETQATAPSVPSKPNPNACWCHARCSQEL
;
A
#
# COMPACT_ATOMS: atom_id res chain seq x y z
N MET A 1 -7.42 3.45 -75.73
CA MET A 1 -8.89 3.50 -75.67
C MET A 1 -9.25 4.42 -74.54
N GLU A 2 -10.03 5.43 -74.89
CA GLU A 2 -10.29 6.67 -74.17
C GLU A 2 -11.11 6.52 -72.89
N MET A 3 -11.02 7.60 -72.12
CA MET A 3 -11.79 8.03 -70.95
C MET A 3 -13.31 8.07 -71.23
N GLU A 4 -14.14 8.04 -70.16
CA GLU A 4 -15.06 9.14 -69.87
C GLU A 4 -15.72 9.04 -68.48
N GLN A 5 -15.98 10.24 -67.93
CA GLN A 5 -16.50 10.57 -66.59
C GLN A 5 -18.04 10.54 -66.55
N PRO A 6 -18.66 10.79 -65.38
CA PRO A 6 -19.92 11.53 -65.33
C PRO A 6 -19.75 12.90 -64.68
N THR A 7 -20.34 13.88 -65.37
CA THR A 7 -20.41 15.31 -65.05
C THR A 7 -21.58 15.66 -64.14
N THR A 8 -21.41 16.84 -63.53
CA THR A 8 -22.22 17.67 -62.64
C THR A 8 -23.69 17.90 -63.03
N GLU A 9 -24.58 18.00 -62.03
CA GLU A 9 -25.75 18.90 -62.09
C GLU A 9 -25.93 19.70 -60.80
N THR A 10 -26.25 20.99 -61.01
CA THR A 10 -26.23 22.11 -60.09
C THR A 10 -27.61 22.44 -59.50
N TYR A 11 -27.55 22.95 -58.27
CA TYR A 11 -28.53 23.60 -57.40
C TYR A 11 -29.59 24.55 -58.03
N ASN A 12 -30.83 24.55 -57.51
CA ASN A 12 -31.65 25.76 -57.32
C ASN A 12 -32.76 25.57 -56.25
N PRO A 13 -32.93 26.50 -55.27
CA PRO A 13 -33.85 26.37 -54.14
C PRO A 13 -35.14 27.20 -54.33
N ASN A 14 -36.26 26.69 -53.80
CA ASN A 14 -37.38 27.42 -53.16
C ASN A 14 -38.73 26.72 -53.41
N HIS A 15 -39.29 26.09 -52.37
CA HIS A 15 -40.64 26.43 -51.93
C HIS A 15 -40.96 25.88 -50.52
N GLN A 16 -41.19 26.83 -49.60
CA GLN A 16 -41.91 26.72 -48.32
C GLN A 16 -43.33 26.11 -48.53
N LYS A 17 -44.07 25.51 -47.58
CA LYS A 17 -44.22 25.63 -46.11
C LYS A 17 -45.24 24.54 -45.69
N ASN A 18 -45.12 23.93 -44.50
CA ASN A 18 -46.20 23.90 -43.49
C ASN A 18 -45.75 23.20 -42.19
N ARG A 19 -46.15 23.80 -41.06
CA ARG A 19 -45.70 23.57 -39.67
C ARG A 19 -46.66 22.66 -38.89
N CYS A 20 -46.14 22.03 -37.83
CA CYS A 20 -46.77 21.90 -36.49
C CYS A 20 -45.71 21.49 -35.43
N PRO A 21 -45.95 21.54 -34.10
CA PRO A 21 -45.53 22.64 -33.23
C PRO A 21 -44.44 22.28 -32.19
N SER A 22 -43.97 23.35 -31.53
CA SER A 22 -42.84 23.50 -30.62
C SER A 22 -42.98 22.86 -29.23
N THR A 23 -41.93 22.19 -28.76
CA THR A 23 -41.51 22.16 -27.35
C THR A 23 -40.01 22.41 -27.25
N SER A 24 -39.66 23.44 -26.50
CA SER A 24 -38.33 24.03 -26.35
C SER A 24 -37.48 23.29 -25.30
N LEU A 25 -36.35 22.72 -25.73
CA LEU A 25 -35.15 22.54 -24.91
C LEU A 25 -33.96 22.88 -25.83
N GLY A 26 -33.40 24.08 -25.63
CA GLY A 26 -32.35 24.62 -26.48
C GLY A 26 -31.01 23.95 -26.21
N VAL A 27 -30.56 23.14 -27.16
CA VAL A 27 -29.14 22.75 -27.29
C VAL A 27 -28.67 23.32 -28.62
N ASN A 28 -28.04 24.50 -28.58
CA ASN A 28 -27.40 25.10 -29.75
C ASN A 28 -26.04 24.43 -29.96
N SER A 29 -26.01 23.40 -30.79
CA SER A 29 -24.79 22.90 -31.43
C SER A 29 -24.39 23.90 -32.52
N ARG A 30 -23.24 24.57 -32.38
CA ARG A 30 -22.57 25.26 -33.49
C ARG A 30 -21.20 24.63 -33.76
N PRO A 31 -20.73 24.64 -35.02
CA PRO A 31 -19.48 24.01 -35.44
C PRO A 31 -18.27 24.79 -34.92
N ILE A 32 -17.21 24.09 -34.54
CA ILE A 32 -15.94 24.69 -34.09
C ILE A 32 -15.27 25.35 -35.30
N ASP A 33 -15.12 26.67 -35.22
CA ASP A 33 -14.45 27.51 -36.21
C ASP A 33 -12.96 27.64 -35.83
N ILE A 34 -12.05 27.45 -36.80
CA ILE A 34 -10.60 27.28 -36.61
C ILE A 34 -9.88 28.60 -36.22
N LEU A 35 -10.64 29.66 -35.92
CA LEU A 35 -10.16 30.98 -35.50
C LEU A 35 -10.34 31.27 -33.99
N GLU A 36 -10.94 30.38 -33.21
CA GLU A 36 -11.04 30.52 -31.73
C GLU A 36 -9.74 30.21 -30.97
N LEU A 37 -8.71 29.70 -31.66
CA LEU A 37 -7.37 29.44 -31.07
C LEU A 37 -6.43 30.65 -31.11
N THR A 38 -6.81 31.78 -31.71
CA THR A 38 -5.87 32.90 -31.96
C THR A 38 -6.33 34.27 -31.46
N ASN A 39 -7.47 34.39 -30.77
CA ASN A 39 -7.87 35.65 -30.12
C ASN A 39 -8.25 35.44 -28.65
N THR A 40 -7.23 35.53 -27.79
CA THR A 40 -7.37 35.60 -26.34
C THR A 40 -8.00 36.93 -25.91
N PRO A 41 -8.99 36.93 -24.99
CA PRO A 41 -9.36 38.15 -24.27
C PRO A 41 -8.21 38.55 -23.35
N LYS A 42 -7.70 39.76 -23.55
CA LYS A 42 -6.91 40.47 -22.54
C LYS A 42 -7.74 40.59 -21.26
N ASN A 43 -7.10 40.25 -20.14
CA ASN A 43 -7.58 40.37 -18.76
C ASN A 43 -8.67 39.37 -18.35
N ILE A 44 -8.29 38.11 -18.28
CA ILE A 44 -8.58 37.33 -17.07
C ILE A 44 -7.34 37.55 -16.19
N GLU A 45 -7.46 38.32 -15.12
CA GLU A 45 -6.48 38.24 -14.03
C GLU A 45 -6.51 36.80 -13.54
N MET A 46 -5.50 36.02 -13.95
CA MET A 46 -5.14 34.79 -13.26
C MET A 46 -4.84 35.19 -11.83
N ASN A 47 -5.75 34.88 -10.91
CA ASN A 47 -5.45 34.94 -9.49
C ASN A 47 -4.15 34.17 -9.25
N SER A 48 -3.21 34.90 -8.66
CA SER A 48 -1.77 34.65 -8.61
C SER A 48 -1.37 33.55 -7.62
N SER A 49 -1.83 32.32 -7.80
CA SER A 49 -1.36 31.16 -7.01
C SER A 49 -1.20 29.84 -7.78
N LEU A 50 -1.28 29.84 -9.12
CA LEU A 50 -1.03 28.67 -10.00
C LEU A 50 0.32 28.75 -10.73
N SER A 51 1.31 29.41 -10.13
CA SER A 51 2.67 29.39 -10.64
C SER A 51 3.36 28.13 -10.11
N LEU A 52 3.98 27.33 -10.99
CA LEU A 52 5.16 26.56 -10.60
C LEU A 52 6.24 27.58 -10.22
N THR A 53 6.12 28.25 -9.07
CA THR A 53 7.13 29.20 -8.57
C THR A 53 8.47 28.50 -8.34
N ASP A 54 8.42 27.16 -8.24
CA ASP A 54 9.55 26.27 -8.09
C ASP A 54 9.69 25.37 -9.33
N ASN A 55 10.91 24.86 -9.56
CA ASN A 55 11.22 24.00 -10.70
C ASN A 55 10.27 22.78 -10.79
N LEU A 56 9.95 22.33 -12.00
CA LEU A 56 9.38 21.02 -12.31
C LEU A 56 10.49 19.96 -12.21
N ILE A 57 10.40 19.10 -11.20
CA ILE A 57 11.47 18.15 -10.87
C ILE A 57 11.19 16.80 -11.53
N ILE A 58 12.08 16.42 -12.45
CA ILE A 58 12.06 15.19 -13.24
C ILE A 58 12.93 14.14 -12.55
N GLY A 59 12.29 13.14 -11.96
CA GLY A 59 12.98 11.97 -11.39
C GLY A 59 13.42 10.98 -12.45
N THR A 60 14.63 10.45 -12.31
CA THR A 60 15.15 9.38 -13.17
C THR A 60 16.21 8.53 -12.47
N ARG A 61 16.54 7.38 -13.08
CA ARG A 61 17.65 6.54 -12.61
C ARG A 61 19.01 7.14 -12.97
N ASN A 62 20.01 6.87 -12.14
CA ASN A 62 21.40 7.29 -12.37
C ASN A 62 22.15 6.36 -13.35
N SER A 63 21.57 6.15 -14.54
CA SER A 63 22.24 5.46 -15.65
C SER A 63 22.29 6.36 -16.87
N LYS A 64 23.35 6.22 -17.69
CA LYS A 64 23.50 7.06 -18.89
C LYS A 64 22.28 7.02 -19.81
N LEU A 65 21.65 5.86 -19.97
CA LEU A 65 20.44 5.75 -20.79
C LEU A 65 19.25 6.46 -20.14
N ALA A 66 19.04 6.28 -18.84
CA ALA A 66 17.93 6.90 -18.11
C ALA A 66 18.05 8.44 -18.06
N LEU A 67 19.27 8.97 -17.90
CA LEU A 67 19.55 10.41 -18.00
C LEU A 67 19.25 10.96 -19.40
N ILE A 68 19.62 10.24 -20.46
CA ILE A 68 19.28 10.63 -21.84
C ILE A 68 17.75 10.61 -22.07
N GLN A 69 17.03 9.68 -21.44
CA GLN A 69 15.57 9.64 -21.52
C GLN A 69 14.93 10.82 -20.78
N ALA A 70 15.44 11.18 -19.60
CA ALA A 70 15.00 12.36 -18.86
C ALA A 70 15.29 13.66 -19.64
N ASP A 71 16.48 13.80 -20.23
CA ASP A 71 16.83 14.91 -21.12
C ASP A 71 15.90 15.00 -22.35
N LEU A 72 15.52 13.85 -22.93
CA LEU A 72 14.55 13.83 -24.03
C LEU A 72 13.18 14.39 -23.60
N VAL A 73 12.70 14.00 -22.42
CA VAL A 73 11.44 14.52 -21.86
C VAL A 73 11.55 16.01 -21.57
N GLU A 74 12.62 16.43 -20.89
CA GLU A 74 12.91 17.83 -20.57
C GLU A 74 12.94 18.70 -21.84
N ARG A 75 13.64 18.25 -22.89
CA ARG A 75 13.68 18.97 -24.17
C ARG A 75 12.31 19.07 -24.83
N GLU A 76 11.47 18.05 -24.75
CA GLU A 76 10.12 18.10 -25.31
C GLU A 76 9.18 19.01 -24.51
N ILE A 77 9.40 19.15 -23.21
CA ILE A 77 8.73 20.16 -22.35
C ILE A 77 9.19 21.55 -22.77
N ASN A 78 10.50 21.81 -22.81
CA ASN A 78 11.08 23.12 -23.13
C ASN A 78 10.83 23.58 -24.57
N LYS A 79 10.44 22.67 -25.48
CA LYS A 79 9.97 23.03 -26.83
C LYS A 79 8.53 23.55 -26.85
N ARG A 80 7.68 23.06 -25.95
CA ARG A 80 6.24 23.39 -25.90
C ARG A 80 5.96 24.57 -24.98
N PHE A 81 6.77 24.73 -23.95
CA PHE A 81 6.60 25.74 -22.91
C PHE A 81 7.88 26.57 -22.78
N THR A 82 7.73 27.89 -22.63
CA THR A 82 8.88 28.79 -22.45
C THR A 82 9.43 28.67 -21.02
N THR A 83 10.70 29.01 -20.79
CA THR A 83 11.31 28.98 -19.45
C THR A 83 10.64 29.90 -18.44
N ASP A 84 9.99 30.96 -18.92
CA ASP A 84 9.19 31.89 -18.10
C ASP A 84 7.85 31.26 -17.65
N GLN A 85 7.45 30.14 -18.25
CA GLN A 85 6.27 29.36 -17.89
C GLN A 85 6.63 28.17 -17.00
N ILE A 86 7.66 27.41 -17.39
CA ILE A 86 8.09 26.20 -16.69
C ILE A 86 9.62 26.15 -16.70
N LYS A 87 10.21 26.02 -15.51
CA LYS A 87 11.63 25.70 -15.35
C LYS A 87 11.75 24.25 -14.93
N THR A 88 12.64 23.49 -15.55
CA THR A 88 12.84 22.05 -15.29
C THR A 88 14.12 21.80 -14.50
N GLU A 89 14.13 20.71 -13.73
CA GLU A 89 15.31 20.19 -13.04
C GLU A 89 15.30 18.67 -13.09
N ILE A 90 16.43 18.02 -13.40
CA ILE A 90 16.55 16.56 -13.41
C ILE A 90 17.19 16.10 -12.11
N GLN A 91 16.47 15.29 -11.34
CA GLN A 91 16.98 14.62 -10.14
C GLN A 91 17.19 13.13 -10.42
N SER A 92 18.45 12.70 -10.40
CA SER A 92 18.82 11.29 -10.60
C SER A 92 19.10 10.58 -9.27
N MET A 93 18.66 9.33 -9.14
CA MET A 93 18.97 8.47 -7.99
C MET A 93 19.32 7.04 -8.41
N SER A 94 20.02 6.32 -7.53
CA SER A 94 20.25 4.88 -7.69
C SER A 94 19.02 4.10 -7.21
N THR A 95 18.74 2.98 -7.86
CA THR A 95 17.66 2.04 -7.45
C THR A 95 18.26 0.72 -7.04
N SER A 96 17.53 -0.08 -6.27
CA SER A 96 17.97 -1.43 -5.83
C SER A 96 18.48 -2.31 -6.99
N GLY A 97 17.88 -2.20 -8.18
CA GLY A 97 18.35 -2.94 -9.36
C GLY A 97 19.69 -2.48 -9.93
N ASP A 98 20.14 -1.25 -9.64
CA ASP A 98 21.44 -0.71 -10.05
C ASP A 98 22.59 -1.26 -9.20
N GLU A 99 22.31 -1.63 -7.95
CA GLU A 99 23.32 -2.07 -6.97
C GLU A 99 23.59 -3.58 -7.07
N ASN A 100 22.57 -4.40 -7.36
CA ASN A 100 22.71 -5.85 -7.43
C ASN A 100 23.03 -6.37 -8.85
N LEU A 101 24.32 -6.38 -9.18
CA LEU A 101 24.82 -6.83 -10.50
C LEU A 101 25.21 -8.31 -10.58
N GLN A 102 25.19 -9.03 -9.45
CA GLN A 102 25.72 -10.41 -9.35
C GLN A 102 24.67 -11.50 -9.57
N LYS A 103 23.40 -11.25 -9.22
CA LYS A 103 22.32 -12.23 -9.41
C LYS A 103 21.67 -12.10 -10.80
N PRO A 104 21.23 -13.21 -11.45
CA PRO A 104 20.42 -13.19 -12.66
C PRO A 104 19.16 -12.32 -12.55
N LEU A 105 18.68 -11.72 -13.65
CA LEU A 105 17.62 -10.68 -13.60
C LEU A 105 16.29 -11.20 -13.09
N TYR A 106 15.97 -12.45 -13.43
CA TYR A 106 14.78 -13.12 -12.94
C TYR A 106 14.86 -13.52 -11.46
N LEU A 107 16.06 -13.51 -10.87
CA LEU A 107 16.30 -13.79 -9.44
C LEU A 107 16.36 -12.53 -8.57
N LEU A 108 16.34 -11.33 -9.16
CA LEU A 108 16.33 -10.06 -8.42
C LEU A 108 14.91 -9.64 -7.98
N GLY A 109 14.08 -10.60 -7.56
CA GLY A 109 12.63 -10.46 -7.42
C GLY A 109 12.10 -9.19 -6.73
N GLY A 110 11.05 -8.62 -7.34
CA GLY A 110 10.19 -7.56 -6.83
C GLY A 110 9.46 -6.88 -8.00
N LYS A 111 8.15 -6.63 -7.87
CA LYS A 111 7.37 -5.91 -8.90
C LYS A 111 7.92 -4.50 -9.17
N SER A 112 8.76 -3.92 -8.31
CA SER A 112 9.21 -2.51 -8.38
C SER A 112 10.74 -2.30 -8.24
N VAL A 113 11.57 -3.26 -8.64
CA VAL A 113 13.05 -3.23 -8.44
C VAL A 113 13.73 -1.99 -9.05
N TRP A 114 13.08 -1.36 -10.02
CA TRP A 114 13.58 -0.19 -10.74
C TRP A 114 12.77 1.09 -10.49
N THR A 115 11.69 1.02 -9.73
CA THR A 115 10.71 2.11 -9.58
C THR A 115 10.48 2.52 -8.12
N LYS A 116 10.70 1.64 -7.14
CA LYS A 116 10.33 1.84 -5.73
C LYS A 116 10.87 3.15 -5.11
N GLU A 117 12.16 3.44 -5.28
CA GLU A 117 12.78 4.65 -4.71
C GLU A 117 12.28 5.93 -5.40
N LEU A 118 11.98 5.85 -6.70
CA LEU A 118 11.42 6.96 -7.46
C LEU A 118 9.95 7.19 -7.07
N GLU A 119 9.15 6.14 -6.96
CA GLU A 119 7.75 6.16 -6.52
C GLU A 119 7.62 6.79 -5.11
N PHE A 120 8.52 6.46 -4.18
CA PHE A 120 8.55 7.09 -2.86
C PHE A 120 8.76 8.61 -2.94
N ASN A 121 9.71 9.07 -3.76
CA ASN A 121 9.99 10.49 -3.96
C ASN A 121 8.87 11.20 -4.72
N LEU A 122 8.20 10.50 -5.63
CA LEU A 122 7.04 11.01 -6.33
C LEU A 122 5.87 11.21 -5.36
N LEU A 123 5.65 10.26 -4.45
CA LEU A 123 4.58 10.30 -3.45
C LEU A 123 4.87 11.22 -2.26
N ASN A 124 6.12 11.50 -1.92
CA ASN A 124 6.45 12.49 -0.89
C ASN A 124 6.54 13.94 -1.43
N GLY A 125 6.54 14.11 -2.76
CA GLY A 125 6.53 15.43 -3.42
C GLY A 125 7.92 16.01 -3.68
N SER A 126 8.98 15.22 -3.48
CA SER A 126 10.36 15.62 -3.81
C SER A 126 10.62 15.63 -5.32
N ILE A 127 9.84 14.85 -6.09
CA ILE A 127 9.82 14.91 -7.57
C ILE A 127 8.38 15.01 -8.07
N ASP A 128 8.20 15.54 -9.28
CA ASP A 128 6.88 15.78 -9.88
C ASP A 128 6.47 14.70 -10.88
N LEU A 129 7.45 14.14 -11.58
CA LEU A 129 7.26 13.09 -12.58
C LEU A 129 8.48 12.19 -12.64
N ILE A 130 8.28 10.95 -13.05
CA ILE A 130 9.34 9.97 -13.26
C ILE A 130 9.39 9.57 -14.74
N VAL A 131 10.60 9.48 -15.28
CA VAL A 131 10.84 9.04 -16.66
C VAL A 131 11.36 7.61 -16.69
N HIS A 132 10.64 6.73 -17.39
CA HIS A 132 10.98 5.31 -17.50
C HIS A 132 11.17 4.85 -18.94
N SER A 133 11.99 3.81 -19.12
CA SER A 133 11.78 2.89 -20.24
C SER A 133 10.50 2.10 -19.96
N LEU A 134 9.49 2.18 -20.84
CA LEU A 134 8.16 1.66 -20.52
C LEU A 134 8.13 0.15 -20.23
N LYS A 135 9.02 -0.62 -20.87
CA LYS A 135 9.18 -2.06 -20.60
C LYS A 135 9.63 -2.42 -19.17
N ASP A 136 10.17 -1.45 -18.44
CA ASP A 136 10.64 -1.62 -17.07
C ASP A 136 9.58 -1.13 -16.05
N VAL A 137 8.43 -0.62 -16.54
CA VAL A 137 7.31 -0.15 -15.72
C VAL A 137 6.35 -1.31 -15.44
N PRO A 138 6.02 -1.59 -14.18
CA PRO A 138 5.08 -2.67 -13.82
C PRO A 138 3.70 -2.46 -14.45
N THR A 139 2.94 -3.53 -14.68
CA THR A 139 1.58 -3.39 -15.26
C THR A 139 0.55 -2.87 -14.24
N ALA A 140 0.84 -3.02 -12.96
CA ALA A 140 0.14 -2.44 -11.82
C ALA A 140 1.09 -1.53 -11.04
N LEU A 141 0.74 -0.26 -10.90
CA LEU A 141 1.49 0.75 -10.15
C LEU A 141 1.00 0.83 -8.71
N PRO A 142 1.82 1.33 -7.76
CA PRO A 142 1.36 1.57 -6.39
C PRO A 142 0.23 2.62 -6.36
N ALA A 143 -0.57 2.57 -5.29
CA ALA A 143 -1.65 3.53 -5.09
C ALA A 143 -1.10 4.96 -5.03
N GLY A 144 -1.74 5.88 -5.76
CA GLY A 144 -1.31 7.29 -5.86
C GLY A 144 -0.31 7.57 -6.98
N CYS A 145 0.13 6.56 -7.73
CA CYS A 145 0.92 6.71 -8.96
C CYS A 145 0.11 6.35 -10.20
N GLU A 146 0.31 7.10 -11.29
CA GLU A 146 -0.28 6.80 -12.59
C GLU A 146 0.69 7.02 -13.76
N LEU A 147 0.72 6.07 -14.70
CA LEU A 147 1.38 6.23 -15.99
C LEU A 147 0.50 7.09 -16.89
N THR A 148 0.81 8.37 -16.99
CA THR A 148 -0.08 9.36 -17.64
C THR A 148 0.17 9.53 -19.14
N SER A 149 1.43 9.43 -19.55
CA SER A 149 1.85 9.75 -20.91
C SER A 149 2.88 8.76 -21.43
N VAL A 150 2.72 8.38 -22.70
CA VAL A 150 3.69 7.57 -23.43
C VAL A 150 4.14 8.35 -24.66
N MET A 151 5.43 8.69 -24.70
CA MET A 151 6.00 9.45 -25.81
C MET A 151 6.17 8.58 -27.06
N LEU A 152 6.39 9.24 -28.20
CA LEU A 152 6.67 8.59 -29.49
C LEU A 152 7.68 7.44 -29.35
N ARG A 153 7.28 6.26 -29.83
CA ARG A 153 8.09 5.04 -29.76
C ARG A 153 9.31 5.13 -30.68
N GLU A 154 10.46 4.77 -30.15
CA GLU A 154 11.63 4.41 -30.96
C GLU A 154 11.50 2.94 -31.43
N ASP A 155 12.36 2.51 -32.35
CA ASP A 155 12.42 1.13 -32.85
C ASP A 155 12.34 0.06 -31.72
N PRO A 156 11.27 -0.75 -31.68
CA PRO A 156 11.04 -1.71 -30.60
C PRO A 156 11.84 -3.00 -30.77
N ARG A 157 12.51 -3.22 -31.91
CA ARG A 157 13.24 -4.46 -32.20
C ARG A 157 14.41 -4.69 -31.25
N ASP A 158 14.80 -5.95 -31.14
CA ASP A 158 16.09 -6.33 -30.56
C ASP A 158 17.17 -6.34 -31.65
N ALA A 159 18.42 -6.22 -31.24
CA ALA A 159 19.59 -6.24 -32.11
C ALA A 159 20.60 -7.28 -31.63
N LEU A 160 21.24 -7.94 -32.59
CA LEU A 160 22.46 -8.71 -32.39
C LEU A 160 23.66 -7.76 -32.46
N ILE A 161 24.57 -7.92 -31.51
CA ILE A 161 25.87 -7.26 -31.48
C ILE A 161 26.92 -8.37 -31.40
N ILE A 162 27.66 -8.56 -32.47
CA ILE A 162 28.80 -9.47 -32.52
C ILE A 162 30.06 -8.75 -32.02
N ARG A 163 30.92 -9.49 -31.33
CA ARG A 163 32.25 -8.99 -30.92
C ARG A 163 33.04 -8.58 -32.17
N ASN A 164 33.63 -7.38 -32.16
CA ASN A 164 34.23 -6.75 -33.35
C ASN A 164 35.32 -7.60 -34.05
N SER A 165 35.98 -8.51 -33.33
CA SER A 165 37.01 -9.40 -33.89
C SER A 165 36.46 -10.56 -34.71
N LEU A 166 35.14 -10.77 -34.73
CA LEU A 166 34.50 -11.89 -35.42
C LEU A 166 33.77 -11.43 -36.68
N PRO A 167 33.81 -12.22 -37.77
CA PRO A 167 33.29 -11.81 -39.09
C PRO A 167 31.78 -12.08 -39.26
N PHE A 168 31.07 -12.48 -38.21
CA PHE A 168 29.68 -12.92 -38.32
C PHE A 168 28.70 -11.75 -38.39
N THR A 169 27.66 -11.89 -39.20
CA THR A 169 26.67 -10.84 -39.48
C THR A 169 25.27 -11.16 -38.96
N ASN A 170 24.99 -12.42 -38.63
CA ASN A 170 23.69 -12.87 -38.11
C ASN A 170 23.85 -14.14 -37.27
N LEU A 171 22.80 -14.51 -36.52
CA LEU A 171 22.78 -15.66 -35.62
C LEU A 171 23.00 -17.00 -36.34
N SER A 172 22.49 -17.15 -37.57
CA SER A 172 22.59 -18.39 -38.36
C SER A 172 24.01 -18.73 -38.81
N GLN A 173 24.91 -17.73 -38.84
CA GLN A 173 26.32 -17.93 -39.22
C GLN A 173 27.19 -18.38 -38.03
N LEU A 174 26.67 -18.34 -36.81
CA LEU A 174 27.45 -18.65 -35.63
C LEU A 174 27.72 -20.16 -35.52
N PRO A 175 28.97 -20.58 -35.26
CA PRO A 175 29.28 -21.97 -35.02
C PRO A 175 28.48 -22.58 -33.85
N PRO A 176 28.15 -23.88 -33.89
CA PRO A 176 27.56 -24.57 -32.75
C PRO A 176 28.36 -24.35 -31.46
N GLY A 177 27.66 -24.13 -30.34
CA GLY A 177 28.24 -23.82 -29.03
C GLY A 177 28.63 -22.35 -28.84
N SER A 178 28.46 -21.47 -29.84
CA SER A 178 28.70 -20.03 -29.67
C SER A 178 27.82 -19.45 -28.56
N ILE A 179 28.40 -18.65 -27.68
CA ILE A 179 27.74 -18.11 -26.49
C ILE A 179 27.16 -16.72 -26.80
N ILE A 180 25.85 -16.57 -26.65
CA ILE A 180 25.12 -15.30 -26.74
C ILE A 180 24.80 -14.77 -25.33
N GLY A 181 25.23 -13.55 -25.05
CA GLY A 181 24.98 -12.88 -23.78
C GLY A 181 23.61 -12.20 -23.73
N THR A 182 22.72 -12.67 -22.85
CA THR A 182 21.44 -12.00 -22.53
C THR A 182 20.90 -12.53 -21.19
N SER A 183 20.35 -11.64 -20.37
CA SER A 183 19.69 -12.03 -19.09
C SER A 183 18.17 -11.98 -19.15
N SER A 184 17.60 -11.91 -20.36
CA SER A 184 16.14 -11.84 -20.57
C SER A 184 15.62 -13.23 -20.88
N VAL A 185 14.74 -13.75 -20.02
CA VAL A 185 14.08 -15.06 -20.19
C VAL A 185 13.33 -15.11 -21.53
N ARG A 186 12.58 -14.05 -21.87
CA ARG A 186 11.94 -13.89 -23.19
C ARG A 186 12.89 -14.14 -24.36
N ARG A 187 14.06 -13.48 -24.34
CA ARG A 187 15.04 -13.60 -25.44
C ARG A 187 15.64 -15.00 -25.50
N VAL A 188 15.98 -15.58 -24.34
CA VAL A 188 16.55 -16.92 -24.27
C VAL A 188 15.56 -17.95 -24.78
N ALA A 189 14.31 -17.93 -24.34
CA ALA A 189 13.26 -18.86 -24.73
C ALA A 189 13.06 -18.89 -26.26
N GLN A 190 12.84 -17.73 -26.87
CA GLN A 190 12.58 -17.63 -28.32
C GLN A 190 13.82 -17.95 -29.16
N LEU A 191 15.01 -17.50 -28.74
CA LEU A 191 16.23 -17.76 -29.49
C LEU A 191 16.72 -19.20 -29.35
N ARG A 192 16.50 -19.87 -28.20
CA ARG A 192 16.77 -21.33 -28.05
C ARG A 192 15.93 -22.14 -29.01
N ARG A 193 14.64 -21.81 -29.13
CA ARG A 193 13.72 -22.44 -30.08
C ARG A 193 14.23 -22.31 -31.52
N ARG A 194 14.65 -21.10 -31.90
CA ARG A 194 15.05 -20.80 -33.28
C ARG A 194 16.46 -21.26 -33.63
N PHE A 195 17.38 -21.22 -32.66
CA PHE A 195 18.81 -21.50 -32.82
C PHE A 195 19.29 -22.48 -31.73
N PRO A 196 18.85 -23.75 -31.78
CA PRO A 196 19.10 -24.73 -30.70
C PRO A 196 20.58 -25.09 -30.51
N ASN A 197 21.42 -24.82 -31.50
CA ASN A 197 22.85 -25.08 -31.44
C ASN A 197 23.65 -23.95 -30.76
N LEU A 198 23.01 -22.86 -30.33
CA LEU A 198 23.67 -21.75 -29.64
C LEU A 198 23.54 -21.89 -28.11
N ALA A 199 24.57 -21.44 -27.40
CA ALA A 199 24.54 -21.35 -25.94
C ALA A 199 24.12 -19.94 -25.51
N PHE A 200 23.43 -19.83 -24.37
CA PHE A 200 23.00 -18.55 -23.81
C PHE A 200 23.52 -18.42 -22.38
N GLN A 201 24.15 -17.28 -22.09
CA GLN A 201 24.68 -16.96 -20.75
C GLN A 201 24.25 -15.56 -20.31
N ASP A 202 24.09 -15.39 -19.00
CA ASP A 202 23.65 -14.13 -18.43
C ASP A 202 24.71 -13.04 -18.56
N ILE A 203 24.32 -11.89 -19.11
CA ILE A 203 25.13 -10.68 -19.11
C ILE A 203 24.40 -9.54 -18.39
N ARG A 204 24.97 -9.06 -17.29
CA ARG A 204 24.45 -7.99 -16.42
C ARG A 204 25.28 -6.71 -16.45
N GLY A 205 24.66 -5.62 -16.02
CA GLY A 205 25.18 -4.25 -16.05
C GLY A 205 24.42 -3.36 -17.03
N ASN A 206 24.69 -2.05 -16.94
CA ASN A 206 24.25 -1.07 -17.94
C ASN A 206 24.90 -1.35 -19.32
N LEU A 207 24.49 -0.61 -20.35
CA LEU A 207 24.96 -0.83 -21.73
C LEU A 207 26.49 -0.77 -21.83
N GLN A 208 27.14 0.18 -21.15
CA GLN A 208 28.59 0.36 -21.19
C GLN A 208 29.31 -0.86 -20.58
N THR A 209 28.85 -1.37 -19.44
CA THR A 209 29.40 -2.57 -18.80
C THR A 209 29.22 -3.81 -19.69
N ARG A 210 28.09 -3.94 -20.38
CA ARG A 210 27.85 -5.06 -21.31
C ARG A 210 28.79 -5.01 -22.52
N PHE A 211 29.02 -3.84 -23.10
CA PHE A 211 29.99 -3.68 -24.19
C PHE A 211 31.41 -3.99 -23.72
N LYS A 212 31.83 -3.52 -22.53
CA LYS A 212 33.13 -3.89 -21.94
C LYS A 212 33.28 -5.40 -21.79
N LYS A 213 32.24 -6.09 -21.30
CA LYS A 213 32.23 -7.56 -21.17
C LYS A 213 32.27 -8.29 -22.51
N LEU A 214 31.61 -7.76 -23.54
CA LEU A 214 31.66 -8.34 -24.90
C LEU A 214 33.05 -8.15 -25.54
N ASP A 215 33.62 -6.96 -25.41
CA ASP A 215 34.85 -6.58 -26.11
C ASP A 215 36.13 -7.02 -25.36
N ALA A 216 36.00 -7.59 -24.15
CA ALA A 216 37.12 -8.15 -23.39
C ALA A 216 37.81 -9.30 -24.15
N THR A 217 39.14 -9.40 -24.01
CA THR A 217 39.95 -10.41 -24.70
C THR A 217 39.62 -11.84 -24.27
N ASP A 218 39.28 -12.00 -23.00
CA ASP A 218 38.85 -13.25 -22.36
C ASP A 218 37.32 -13.41 -22.36
N SER A 219 36.60 -12.57 -23.12
CA SER A 219 35.14 -12.61 -23.16
C SER A 219 34.64 -13.99 -23.63
N PRO A 220 33.76 -14.65 -22.86
CA PRO A 220 33.12 -15.87 -23.31
C PRO A 220 32.08 -15.59 -24.41
N TYR A 221 31.64 -14.34 -24.57
CA TYR A 221 30.54 -13.98 -25.45
C TYR A 221 31.02 -13.84 -26.90
N THR A 222 30.34 -14.56 -27.80
CA THR A 222 30.46 -14.37 -29.25
C THR A 222 29.67 -13.15 -29.71
N GLY A 223 28.53 -12.92 -29.07
CA GLY A 223 27.71 -11.73 -29.24
C GLY A 223 26.76 -11.51 -28.06
N ILE A 224 26.06 -10.38 -28.06
CA ILE A 224 25.03 -10.04 -27.06
C ILE A 224 23.77 -9.53 -27.76
N ILE A 225 22.62 -9.66 -27.08
CA ILE A 225 21.33 -9.14 -27.56
C ILE A 225 20.93 -7.91 -26.75
N LEU A 226 20.65 -6.79 -27.42
CA LEU A 226 20.25 -5.52 -26.80
C LEU A 226 19.06 -4.90 -27.54
N ALA A 227 18.34 -3.98 -26.90
CA ALA A 227 17.23 -3.27 -27.55
C ALA A 227 17.78 -2.18 -28.48
N VAL A 228 17.25 -2.09 -29.70
CA VAL A 228 17.67 -1.10 -30.69
C VAL A 228 17.51 0.32 -30.16
N ALA A 229 16.35 0.65 -29.57
CA ALA A 229 16.09 1.95 -28.99
C ALA A 229 17.15 2.41 -27.98
N GLY A 230 17.62 1.48 -27.14
CA GLY A 230 18.68 1.77 -26.17
C GLY A 230 19.98 2.16 -26.85
N LEU A 231 20.38 1.42 -27.89
CA LEU A 231 21.59 1.67 -28.67
C LEU A 231 21.54 3.00 -29.42
N LYS A 232 20.41 3.30 -30.09
CA LYS A 232 20.21 4.57 -30.80
C LYS A 232 20.33 5.76 -29.86
N ARG A 233 19.62 5.72 -28.72
CA ARG A 233 19.62 6.82 -27.72
C ARG A 233 21.02 7.14 -27.19
N ILE A 234 21.85 6.12 -26.97
CA ILE A 234 23.23 6.34 -26.47
C ILE A 234 24.28 6.55 -27.56
N GLY A 235 23.88 6.63 -28.83
CA GLY A 235 24.78 6.82 -29.97
C GLY A 235 25.60 5.59 -30.37
N LEU A 236 25.13 4.38 -30.05
CA LEU A 236 25.80 3.11 -30.38
C LEU A 236 25.07 2.32 -31.48
N ALA A 237 24.27 2.98 -32.32
CA ALA A 237 23.58 2.33 -33.44
C ALA A 237 24.54 1.65 -34.42
N THR A 238 25.77 2.17 -34.57
CA THR A 238 26.82 1.58 -35.43
C THR A 238 27.36 0.24 -34.92
N ARG A 239 27.09 -0.12 -33.65
CA ARG A 239 27.44 -1.44 -33.09
C ARG A 239 26.43 -2.52 -33.45
N ILE A 240 25.29 -2.18 -34.06
CA ILE A 240 24.28 -3.15 -34.46
C ILE A 240 24.83 -3.99 -35.62
N THR A 241 24.94 -5.29 -35.42
CA THR A 241 25.33 -6.24 -36.46
C THR A 241 24.13 -6.62 -37.32
N SER A 242 22.99 -6.92 -36.68
CA SER A 242 21.72 -7.17 -37.36
C SER A 242 20.54 -6.88 -36.43
N TYR A 243 19.40 -6.55 -37.05
CA TYR A 243 18.12 -6.40 -36.38
C TYR A 243 17.45 -7.78 -36.27
N LEU A 244 16.90 -8.09 -35.10
CA LEU A 244 16.14 -9.31 -34.86
C LEU A 244 14.65 -8.99 -34.94
N GLU A 245 13.96 -9.71 -35.83
CA GLU A 245 12.55 -9.52 -36.14
C GLU A 245 11.80 -10.84 -35.98
N PRO A 246 10.46 -10.79 -35.83
CA PRO A 246 9.62 -11.97 -35.96
C PRO A 246 9.87 -12.71 -37.29
N PRO A 247 9.88 -14.05 -37.30
CA PRO A 247 9.58 -14.95 -36.17
C PRO A 247 10.79 -15.26 -35.28
N ASP A 248 11.98 -14.72 -35.55
CA ASP A 248 13.19 -15.06 -34.78
C ASP A 248 13.14 -14.46 -33.36
N LEU A 249 12.61 -13.24 -33.20
CA LEU A 249 12.45 -12.62 -31.88
C LEU A 249 11.34 -11.56 -31.85
N TYR A 250 10.31 -11.81 -31.03
CA TYR A 250 9.24 -10.88 -30.66
C TYR A 250 9.69 -10.01 -29.47
N HIS A 251 9.49 -8.70 -29.55
CA HIS A 251 10.03 -7.75 -28.57
C HIS A 251 9.28 -7.77 -27.24
N ALA A 252 9.85 -7.13 -26.21
CA ALA A 252 9.18 -7.00 -24.92
C ALA A 252 8.05 -5.95 -24.99
N VAL A 253 7.02 -6.14 -24.17
CA VAL A 253 5.93 -5.17 -23.94
C VAL A 253 6.51 -3.81 -23.58
N GLY A 254 6.06 -2.76 -24.26
CA GLY A 254 6.53 -1.38 -24.05
C GLY A 254 7.97 -1.11 -24.53
N GLN A 255 8.66 -2.07 -25.16
CA GLN A 255 10.04 -1.86 -25.61
C GLN A 255 10.12 -0.72 -26.64
N GLY A 256 11.06 0.21 -26.45
CA GLY A 256 11.24 1.37 -27.32
C GLY A 256 10.44 2.61 -26.93
N ALA A 257 9.40 2.48 -26.10
CA ALA A 257 8.65 3.62 -25.59
C ALA A 257 9.29 4.23 -24.34
N ILE A 258 9.06 5.53 -24.13
CA ILE A 258 9.33 6.23 -22.86
C ILE A 258 7.98 6.48 -22.19
N GLY A 259 7.85 6.01 -20.94
CA GLY A 259 6.67 6.24 -20.11
C GLY A 259 6.94 7.34 -19.09
N ILE A 260 5.94 8.19 -18.85
CA ILE A 260 5.99 9.24 -17.83
C ILE A 260 4.97 8.90 -16.75
N GLU A 261 5.49 8.61 -15.56
CA GLU A 261 4.71 8.34 -14.36
C GLU A 261 4.60 9.62 -13.52
N ILE A 262 3.42 9.88 -12.96
CA ILE A 262 3.17 11.05 -12.10
C ILE A 262 2.33 10.63 -10.91
N ARG A 263 2.20 11.53 -9.94
CA ARG A 263 1.23 11.39 -8.87
C ARG A 263 -0.18 11.50 -9.44
N THR A 264 -1.04 10.52 -9.14
CA THR A 264 -2.47 10.58 -9.43
C THR A 264 -3.08 11.81 -8.76
N PRO A 265 -3.70 12.75 -9.50
CA PRO A 265 -4.37 13.88 -8.90
C PRO A 265 -5.47 13.41 -7.93
N PRO A 266 -5.37 13.70 -6.62
CA PRO A 266 -6.37 13.26 -5.66
C PRO A 266 -7.72 13.94 -5.92
N ALA A 267 -8.81 13.24 -5.63
CA ALA A 267 -10.15 13.82 -5.68
C ALA A 267 -10.27 14.97 -4.67
N MET A 268 -11.01 16.02 -5.04
CA MET A 268 -11.29 17.15 -4.15
C MET A 268 -12.04 16.66 -2.90
N LYS A 269 -11.57 17.05 -1.72
CA LYS A 269 -12.22 16.78 -0.42
C LYS A 269 -12.79 18.08 0.16
N LEU A 270 -13.89 18.00 0.91
CA LEU A 270 -14.57 19.17 1.50
C LEU A 270 -13.73 19.88 2.58
N ASN A 271 -12.84 19.16 3.26
CA ASN A 271 -12.00 19.65 4.35
C ASN A 271 -10.49 19.43 4.07
N GLU A 272 -10.05 19.60 2.81
CA GLU A 272 -8.64 19.44 2.46
C GLU A 272 -7.77 20.50 3.16
N THR A 273 -6.60 20.10 3.66
CA THR A 273 -5.62 21.06 4.18
C THR A 273 -5.04 21.90 3.04
N LEU A 274 -4.39 23.03 3.37
CA LEU A 274 -3.70 23.85 2.37
C LEU A 274 -2.62 23.04 1.63
N GLU A 275 -1.90 22.18 2.34
CA GLU A 275 -0.87 21.30 1.77
C GLU A 275 -1.48 20.27 0.79
N GLU A 276 -2.59 19.64 1.16
CA GLU A 276 -3.33 18.73 0.27
C GLU A 276 -3.83 19.45 -1.00
N THR A 277 -4.31 20.69 -0.85
CA THR A 277 -4.77 21.54 -1.96
C THR A 277 -3.64 21.82 -2.94
N ILE A 278 -2.49 22.29 -2.42
CA ILE A 278 -1.30 22.60 -3.24
C ILE A 278 -0.84 21.36 -4.00
N LEU A 279 -0.77 20.22 -3.31
CA LEU A 279 -0.33 18.97 -3.92
C LEU A 279 -1.29 18.49 -5.02
N ARG A 280 -2.61 18.64 -4.80
CA ARG A 280 -3.65 18.32 -5.80
C ARG A 280 -3.55 19.19 -7.03
N GLU A 281 -3.41 20.50 -6.87
CA GLU A 281 -3.30 21.46 -7.97
C GLU A 281 -2.00 21.25 -8.76
N ARG A 282 -0.89 20.98 -8.06
CA ARG A 282 0.40 20.66 -8.68
C ARG A 282 0.31 19.39 -9.51
N ALA A 283 -0.21 18.29 -8.95
CA ALA A 283 -0.40 17.03 -9.68
C ALA A 283 -1.31 17.20 -10.91
N THR A 284 -2.41 17.95 -10.77
CA THR A 284 -3.33 18.26 -11.89
C THR A 284 -2.63 19.05 -13.01
N THR A 285 -1.76 19.99 -12.65
CA THR A 285 -0.99 20.80 -13.60
C THR A 285 0.03 19.94 -14.34
N VAL A 286 0.78 19.12 -13.61
CA VAL A 286 1.75 18.17 -14.19
C VAL A 286 1.05 17.19 -15.13
N GLN A 287 -0.11 16.65 -14.74
CA GLN A 287 -0.91 15.74 -15.59
C GLN A 287 -1.24 16.36 -16.95
N LYS A 288 -1.77 17.60 -16.97
CA LYS A 288 -2.09 18.31 -18.21
C LYS A 288 -0.85 18.55 -19.06
N LEU A 289 0.25 18.95 -18.43
CA LEU A 289 1.54 19.20 -19.08
C LEU A 289 2.05 17.93 -19.77
N VAL A 290 2.21 16.83 -19.04
CA VAL A 290 2.81 15.61 -19.60
C VAL A 290 1.91 14.94 -20.63
N LYS A 291 0.58 15.13 -20.54
CA LYS A 291 -0.37 14.64 -21.55
C LYS A 291 -0.15 15.30 -22.92
N SER A 292 0.33 16.54 -22.96
CA SER A 292 0.70 17.22 -24.22
C SER A 292 1.92 16.61 -24.93
N LEU A 293 2.68 15.75 -24.24
CA LEU A 293 3.83 15.03 -24.78
C LEU A 293 3.46 13.65 -25.35
N GLU A 294 2.22 13.21 -25.14
CA GLU A 294 1.78 11.87 -25.52
C GLU A 294 1.70 11.71 -27.04
N ASP A 295 2.23 10.59 -27.54
CA ASP A 295 1.92 10.13 -28.88
C ASP A 295 0.79 9.08 -28.79
N TRP A 296 -0.41 9.45 -29.24
CA TRP A 296 -1.59 8.60 -29.09
C TRP A 296 -1.44 7.23 -29.76
N ARG A 297 -0.71 7.13 -30.88
CA ARG A 297 -0.46 5.84 -31.56
C ARG A 297 0.38 4.92 -30.69
N THR A 298 1.45 5.45 -30.12
CA THR A 298 2.30 4.72 -29.18
C THR A 298 1.53 4.37 -27.91
N ALA A 299 0.77 5.31 -27.34
CA ALA A 299 -0.01 5.08 -26.12
C ALA A 299 -1.03 3.94 -26.29
N LEU A 300 -1.83 3.95 -27.35
CA LEU A 300 -2.79 2.88 -27.62
C LEU A 300 -2.10 1.54 -27.88
N THR A 301 -1.01 1.54 -28.66
CA THR A 301 -0.24 0.32 -28.94
C THR A 301 0.32 -0.28 -27.67
N CYS A 302 0.97 0.53 -26.83
CA CYS A 302 1.55 0.07 -25.58
C CYS A 302 0.50 -0.30 -24.53
N GLU A 303 -0.68 0.33 -24.51
CA GLU A 303 -1.76 -0.09 -23.62
C GLU A 303 -2.29 -1.48 -23.99
N ALA A 304 -2.43 -1.80 -25.28
CA ALA A 304 -2.82 -3.15 -25.70
C ALA A 304 -1.77 -4.20 -25.29
N GLU A 305 -0.48 -3.91 -25.49
CA GLU A 305 0.63 -4.77 -25.04
C GLU A 305 0.63 -4.96 -23.51
N ARG A 306 0.42 -3.89 -22.76
CA ARG A 306 0.39 -3.91 -21.28
C ARG A 306 -0.85 -4.62 -20.75
N ALA A 307 -2.01 -4.47 -21.40
CA ALA A 307 -3.22 -5.18 -21.03
C ALA A 307 -3.09 -6.70 -21.28
N LEU A 308 -2.45 -7.10 -22.39
CA LEU A 308 -2.06 -8.48 -22.62
C LEU A 308 -1.18 -9.01 -21.48
N LEU A 309 -0.09 -8.29 -21.16
CA LEU A 309 0.83 -8.72 -20.11
C LEU A 309 0.15 -8.80 -18.74
N ARG A 310 -0.63 -7.78 -18.37
CA ARG A 310 -1.37 -7.71 -17.10
C ARG A 310 -2.31 -8.90 -16.93
N ARG A 311 -2.93 -9.36 -18.02
CA ARG A 311 -3.84 -10.51 -18.01
C ARG A 311 -3.10 -11.84 -17.95
N LEU A 312 -1.92 -11.93 -18.57
CA LEU A 312 -1.04 -13.11 -18.55
C LEU A 312 -0.24 -13.27 -17.24
N GLU A 313 -0.12 -12.22 -16.42
CA GLU A 313 0.83 -12.16 -15.31
C GLU A 313 0.63 -13.22 -14.22
N GLY A 314 1.48 -14.25 -14.27
CA GLY A 314 1.77 -15.22 -13.21
C GLY A 314 3.14 -15.01 -12.51
N GLY A 315 3.77 -13.83 -12.60
CA GLY A 315 5.06 -13.52 -11.94
C GLY A 315 6.00 -12.61 -12.76
N CYS A 316 7.05 -12.04 -12.14
CA CYS A 316 7.89 -10.95 -12.70
C CYS A 316 8.87 -11.33 -13.83
N SER A 317 8.89 -12.58 -14.34
CA SER A 317 9.88 -13.03 -15.33
C SER A 317 9.30 -13.93 -16.42
N VAL A 318 8.13 -13.57 -16.94
CA VAL A 318 7.44 -14.35 -17.96
C VAL A 318 8.08 -14.21 -19.37
N PRO A 319 8.23 -15.30 -20.14
CA PRO A 319 8.80 -15.33 -21.49
C PRO A 319 7.77 -14.88 -22.54
N VAL A 320 7.19 -13.71 -22.32
CA VAL A 320 6.18 -13.11 -23.21
C VAL A 320 6.85 -12.20 -24.22
N GLY A 321 6.56 -12.40 -25.51
CA GLY A 321 6.95 -11.51 -26.60
C GLY A 321 5.73 -10.95 -27.32
N VAL A 322 5.87 -9.74 -27.87
CA VAL A 322 4.82 -9.08 -28.67
C VAL A 322 5.35 -8.54 -29.99
N GLN A 323 4.43 -8.37 -30.94
CA GLN A 323 4.61 -7.56 -32.14
C GLN A 323 3.32 -6.80 -32.40
N CYS A 324 3.45 -5.51 -32.72
CA CYS A 324 2.31 -4.67 -33.03
C CYS A 324 2.48 -4.00 -34.40
N SER A 325 1.36 -3.78 -35.07
CA SER A 325 1.28 -2.84 -36.18
C SER A 325 0.03 -1.97 -36.03
N LEU A 326 0.17 -0.68 -36.30
CA LEU A 326 -0.92 0.28 -36.24
C LEU A 326 -1.00 1.00 -37.58
N VAL A 327 -2.18 0.93 -38.20
CA VAL A 327 -2.47 1.57 -39.50
C VAL A 327 -3.60 2.56 -39.29
N ASP A 328 -3.34 3.84 -39.58
CA ASP A 328 -4.37 4.87 -39.51
C ASP A 328 -5.54 4.54 -40.43
N LEU A 329 -6.75 4.71 -39.92
CA LEU A 329 -7.97 4.54 -40.69
C LEU A 329 -8.59 5.92 -40.98
N PRO A 330 -9.44 6.02 -42.03
CA PRO A 330 -10.22 7.22 -42.26
C PRO A 330 -10.98 7.62 -41.00
N MET A 331 -10.70 8.82 -40.50
CA MET A 331 -11.28 9.31 -39.27
C MET A 331 -12.76 9.64 -39.50
N PRO A 332 -13.69 9.17 -38.64
CA PRO A 332 -15.09 9.55 -38.72
C PRO A 332 -15.31 11.05 -38.42
N CYS A 333 -14.38 11.67 -37.70
CA CYS A 333 -14.32 13.10 -37.43
C CYS A 333 -12.86 13.55 -37.22
N PRO A 334 -12.49 14.82 -37.52
CA PRO A 334 -11.09 15.29 -37.53
C PRO A 334 -10.36 15.18 -36.18
N TRP A 335 -11.09 15.03 -35.07
CA TRP A 335 -10.57 15.11 -33.71
C TRP A 335 -10.54 13.78 -32.97
N ALA A 336 -11.07 12.70 -33.55
CA ALA A 336 -11.08 11.37 -32.90
C ALA A 336 -10.07 10.43 -33.57
N PRO A 337 -9.00 10.00 -32.86
CA PRO A 337 -8.05 9.03 -33.42
C PRO A 337 -8.78 7.75 -33.79
N LYS A 338 -8.49 7.22 -34.99
CA LYS A 338 -8.97 5.91 -35.41
C LYS A 338 -7.87 5.19 -36.17
N ALA A 339 -7.55 3.98 -35.73
CA ALA A 339 -6.55 3.14 -36.39
C ALA A 339 -6.93 1.67 -36.26
N ARG A 340 -6.43 0.84 -37.17
CA ARG A 340 -6.41 -0.61 -36.98
C ARG A 340 -5.15 -0.97 -36.22
N LEU A 341 -5.32 -1.52 -35.03
CA LEU A 341 -4.23 -2.06 -34.22
C LEU A 341 -4.27 -3.59 -34.30
N THR A 342 -3.20 -4.17 -34.83
CA THR A 342 -2.95 -5.61 -34.82
C THR A 342 -1.89 -5.92 -33.77
N LEU A 343 -2.18 -6.88 -32.90
CA LEU A 343 -1.31 -7.35 -31.83
C LEU A 343 -1.09 -8.86 -31.98
N VAL A 344 0.18 -9.25 -32.04
CA VAL A 344 0.64 -10.63 -31.93
C VAL A 344 1.23 -10.81 -30.53
N GLY A 345 0.80 -11.85 -29.84
CA GLY A 345 1.30 -12.25 -28.52
C GLY A 345 1.90 -13.66 -28.60
N VAL A 346 3.04 -13.86 -27.94
CA VAL A 346 3.77 -15.13 -27.91
C VAL A 346 4.17 -15.46 -26.49
N VAL A 347 3.91 -16.69 -26.05
CA VAL A 347 4.40 -17.27 -24.79
C VAL A 347 5.22 -18.49 -25.15
N THR A 348 6.51 -18.49 -24.77
CA THR A 348 7.46 -19.56 -25.12
C THR A 348 8.04 -20.18 -23.85
N SER A 349 8.12 -21.49 -23.71
CA SER A 349 8.76 -22.13 -22.56
C SER A 349 10.25 -21.76 -22.46
N VAL A 350 10.82 -21.77 -21.25
CA VAL A 350 12.22 -21.32 -21.00
C VAL A 350 13.26 -22.13 -21.77
N ASP A 351 12.96 -23.41 -21.98
CA ASP A 351 13.77 -24.32 -22.80
C ASP A 351 13.57 -24.11 -24.32
N GLY A 352 12.52 -23.40 -24.73
CA GLY A 352 12.17 -23.11 -26.12
C GLY A 352 11.36 -24.22 -26.82
N LEU A 353 10.99 -25.29 -26.12
CA LEU A 353 10.33 -26.46 -26.72
C LEU A 353 8.86 -26.20 -27.06
N GLU A 354 8.15 -25.47 -26.21
CA GLU A 354 6.74 -25.13 -26.37
C GLU A 354 6.57 -23.65 -26.69
N GLU A 355 5.61 -23.33 -27.56
CA GLU A 355 5.26 -21.96 -27.92
C GLU A 355 3.76 -21.88 -28.23
N VAL A 356 3.08 -20.93 -27.60
CA VAL A 356 1.74 -20.51 -27.97
C VAL A 356 1.82 -19.13 -28.58
N ARG A 357 1.26 -18.97 -29.78
CA ARG A 357 1.21 -17.70 -30.51
C ARG A 357 -0.20 -17.43 -31.01
N LYS A 358 -0.68 -16.21 -30.78
CA LYS A 358 -1.95 -15.72 -31.31
C LYS A 358 -1.78 -14.33 -31.89
N GLU A 359 -2.69 -13.99 -32.80
CA GLU A 359 -2.82 -12.68 -33.40
C GLU A 359 -4.28 -12.25 -33.31
N ALA A 360 -4.51 -11.00 -32.92
CA ALA A 360 -5.81 -10.36 -32.95
C ALA A 360 -5.67 -8.92 -33.44
N TRP A 361 -6.79 -8.34 -33.88
CA TRP A 361 -6.83 -6.94 -34.29
C TRP A 361 -8.16 -6.30 -33.91
N VAL A 362 -8.15 -4.98 -33.71
CA VAL A 362 -9.35 -4.17 -33.54
C VAL A 362 -9.15 -2.79 -34.17
N ASP A 363 -10.23 -2.18 -34.63
CA ASP A 363 -10.23 -0.77 -34.98
C ASP A 363 -10.31 0.06 -33.68
N VAL A 364 -9.18 0.54 -33.19
CA VAL A 364 -9.07 1.31 -31.95
C VAL A 364 -9.48 2.77 -32.15
N CYS A 365 -10.32 3.27 -31.25
CA CYS A 365 -10.65 4.70 -31.14
C CYS A 365 -10.33 5.27 -29.75
N SER A 366 -10.07 4.39 -28.79
CA SER A 366 -9.88 4.74 -27.38
C SER A 366 -8.96 3.75 -26.66
N THR A 367 -8.51 4.15 -25.47
CA THR A 367 -7.77 3.29 -24.54
C THR A 367 -8.56 2.02 -24.19
N LYS A 368 -9.90 2.10 -24.11
CA LYS A 368 -10.75 0.93 -23.81
C LYS A 368 -10.65 -0.15 -24.88
N ASP A 369 -10.59 0.24 -26.16
CA ASP A 369 -10.47 -0.69 -27.27
C ASP A 369 -9.10 -1.39 -27.26
N ALA A 370 -8.04 -0.64 -26.94
CA ALA A 370 -6.69 -1.20 -26.77
C ALA A 370 -6.63 -2.21 -25.62
N ILE A 371 -7.21 -1.89 -24.46
CA ILE A 371 -7.31 -2.82 -23.31
C ILE A 371 -8.08 -4.07 -23.70
N HIS A 372 -9.21 -3.92 -24.41
CA HIS A 372 -10.02 -5.03 -24.86
C HIS A 372 -9.26 -5.96 -25.81
N LEU A 373 -8.49 -5.41 -26.76
CA LEU A 373 -7.63 -6.20 -27.66
C LEU A 373 -6.61 -7.03 -26.87
N GLY A 374 -5.88 -6.38 -25.94
CA GLY A 374 -4.85 -7.06 -25.15
C GLY A 374 -5.41 -8.17 -24.26
N THR A 375 -6.51 -7.90 -23.54
CA THR A 375 -7.16 -8.90 -22.67
C THR A 375 -7.72 -10.07 -23.46
N THR A 376 -8.42 -9.81 -24.58
CA THR A 376 -8.97 -10.86 -25.44
C THR A 376 -7.88 -11.76 -26.01
N LEU A 377 -6.75 -11.17 -26.44
CA LEU A 377 -5.63 -11.94 -26.96
C LEU A 377 -5.00 -12.83 -25.88
N ALA A 378 -4.91 -12.34 -24.63
CA ALA A 378 -4.43 -13.14 -23.52
C ALA A 378 -5.34 -14.34 -23.23
N ASP A 379 -6.67 -14.15 -23.25
CA ASP A 379 -7.62 -15.25 -23.06
C ASP A 379 -7.53 -16.30 -24.19
N GLN A 380 -7.24 -15.87 -25.43
CA GLN A 380 -6.97 -16.78 -26.54
C GLN A 380 -5.65 -17.54 -26.35
N LEU A 381 -4.61 -16.90 -25.79
CA LEU A 381 -3.35 -17.58 -25.45
C LEU A 381 -3.56 -18.62 -24.35
N PHE A 382 -4.31 -18.28 -23.30
CA PHE A 382 -4.66 -19.23 -22.22
C PHE A 382 -5.43 -20.43 -22.75
N SER A 383 -6.42 -20.21 -23.62
CA SER A 383 -7.20 -21.28 -24.23
C SER A 383 -6.36 -22.28 -25.04
N ASP A 384 -5.20 -21.84 -25.54
CA ASP A 384 -4.26 -22.65 -26.31
C ASP A 384 -3.10 -23.22 -25.47
N GLY A 385 -3.15 -23.10 -24.14
CA GLY A 385 -2.18 -23.72 -23.23
C GLY A 385 -1.06 -22.82 -22.74
N ALA A 386 -1.19 -21.49 -22.86
CA ALA A 386 -0.18 -20.57 -22.31
C ALA A 386 -0.09 -20.65 -20.77
N ASP A 387 -1.18 -21.01 -20.09
CA ASP A 387 -1.23 -21.31 -18.66
C ASP A 387 -0.18 -22.37 -18.28
N LYS A 388 -0.13 -23.49 -19.00
CA LYS A 388 0.82 -24.59 -18.73
C LYS A 388 2.27 -24.14 -18.82
N ILE A 389 2.59 -23.31 -19.81
CA ILE A 389 3.95 -22.76 -19.98
C ILE A 389 4.30 -21.81 -18.83
N LEU A 390 3.34 -20.99 -18.41
CA LEU A 390 3.51 -20.03 -17.30
C LEU A 390 3.58 -20.73 -15.95
N ASP A 391 2.83 -21.82 -15.75
CA ASP A 391 2.86 -22.63 -14.54
C ASP A 391 4.16 -23.44 -14.42
N GLN A 392 4.73 -23.88 -15.54
CA GLN A 392 6.06 -24.51 -15.55
C GLN A 392 7.16 -23.58 -15.02
N LEU A 393 7.04 -22.26 -15.24
CA LEU A 393 7.95 -21.26 -14.66
C LEU A 393 7.76 -21.10 -13.15
N ASN A 394 6.51 -21.19 -12.70
CA ASN A 394 6.17 -21.07 -11.29
C ASN A 394 6.48 -22.36 -10.50
N SER A 395 6.53 -23.51 -11.19
CA SER A 395 6.94 -24.81 -10.63
C SER A 395 8.45 -25.10 -10.81
N HIS A 396 9.15 -24.39 -11.69
CA HIS A 396 10.61 -24.46 -11.86
C HIS A 396 11.26 -23.05 -11.88
N PRO A 397 11.24 -22.29 -10.79
CA PRO A 397 12.41 -21.48 -10.48
C PRO A 397 13.55 -22.45 -10.18
N ALA A 398 14.79 -22.06 -10.47
CA ALA A 398 15.93 -22.73 -9.85
C ALA A 398 15.68 -22.77 -8.32
N SER A 399 15.45 -23.98 -7.81
CA SER A 399 15.02 -24.33 -6.45
C SER A 399 13.78 -23.62 -5.89
N SER A 400 12.57 -24.06 -6.27
CA SER A 400 11.46 -24.12 -5.31
C SER A 400 11.08 -25.58 -5.11
N ILE A 401 11.45 -26.09 -3.95
CA ILE A 401 11.12 -27.42 -3.48
C ILE A 401 9.62 -27.43 -3.16
N ASN A 402 8.81 -28.13 -3.96
CA ASN A 402 7.48 -28.55 -3.53
C ASN A 402 7.69 -29.83 -2.69
N VAL A 403 7.84 -29.69 -1.37
CA VAL A 403 7.97 -30.83 -0.46
C VAL A 403 6.84 -30.80 0.54
N THR A 404 6.16 -31.93 0.61
CA THR A 404 4.99 -32.24 1.43
C THR A 404 5.33 -32.43 2.91
N ASP A 405 6.45 -31.89 3.39
CA ASP A 405 6.90 -31.98 4.79
C ASP A 405 7.80 -30.79 5.14
N VAL A 406 7.62 -30.26 6.36
CA VAL A 406 8.27 -29.09 6.98
C VAL A 406 9.53 -28.59 6.24
N THR A 407 9.42 -27.44 5.57
CA THR A 407 10.52 -26.84 4.79
C THR A 407 11.15 -25.66 5.52
N PRO A 408 12.45 -25.72 5.87
CA PRO A 408 13.25 -24.54 6.17
C PRO A 408 13.67 -23.85 4.86
N SER A 409 13.29 -22.59 4.69
CA SER A 409 13.80 -21.71 3.63
C SER A 409 14.84 -20.77 4.23
N THR A 410 16.12 -20.94 3.90
CA THR A 410 17.21 -20.10 4.41
C THR A 410 17.94 -19.37 3.29
N ASN A 411 18.30 -18.10 3.50
CA ASN A 411 19.14 -17.29 2.58
C ASN A 411 18.56 -17.18 1.15
N THR A 412 17.24 -16.97 1.06
CA THR A 412 16.54 -16.85 -0.24
C THR A 412 16.18 -15.39 -0.56
N THR A 413 16.17 -15.06 -1.85
CA THR A 413 15.89 -13.69 -2.31
C THR A 413 14.45 -13.63 -2.80
N GLY A 414 13.61 -12.85 -2.12
CA GLY A 414 12.16 -12.84 -2.31
C GLY A 414 11.42 -13.31 -1.06
N GLY A 415 10.11 -13.44 -1.18
CA GLY A 415 9.27 -14.01 -0.13
C GLY A 415 9.00 -15.49 -0.37
N THR A 416 8.54 -16.19 0.67
CA THR A 416 8.09 -17.58 0.55
C THR A 416 6.57 -17.63 0.62
N GLN A 417 5.99 -18.55 -0.14
CA GLN A 417 4.56 -18.86 -0.05
C GLN A 417 4.40 -20.35 0.17
N ALA A 418 3.58 -20.73 1.14
CA ALA A 418 3.26 -22.10 1.48
C ALA A 418 1.74 -22.26 1.54
N THR A 419 1.20 -23.21 0.78
CA THR A 419 -0.24 -23.52 0.70
C THR A 419 -0.46 -25.02 0.80
N ASP A 420 -1.50 -25.47 1.51
CA ASP A 420 -1.93 -26.87 1.61
C ASP A 420 -0.85 -27.84 2.14
N LEU A 421 -0.10 -27.44 3.18
CA LEU A 421 0.96 -28.29 3.75
C LEU A 421 0.49 -29.08 4.97
N THR A 422 0.83 -30.36 4.98
CA THR A 422 0.78 -31.19 6.20
C THR A 422 2.05 -30.93 7.02
N GLY A 423 2.05 -29.87 7.85
CA GLY A 423 3.21 -29.45 8.62
C GLY A 423 3.34 -27.94 8.72
N GLY A 424 4.47 -27.46 9.27
CA GLY A 424 4.76 -26.04 9.45
C GLY A 424 5.82 -25.49 8.48
N THR A 425 6.04 -24.19 8.53
CA THR A 425 7.05 -23.47 7.73
C THR A 425 8.12 -22.88 8.63
N GLN A 426 9.37 -22.85 8.15
CA GLN A 426 10.46 -22.11 8.78
C GLN A 426 11.17 -21.26 7.74
N ALA A 427 11.38 -19.98 8.02
CA ALA A 427 12.06 -19.05 7.13
C ALA A 427 13.17 -18.29 7.84
N THR A 428 14.34 -18.14 7.22
CA THR A 428 15.47 -17.39 7.77
C THR A 428 16.20 -16.63 6.66
N ASP A 429 16.67 -15.42 6.93
CA ASP A 429 17.48 -14.61 6.00
C ASP A 429 16.79 -14.37 4.65
N LEU A 430 15.57 -13.82 4.68
CA LEU A 430 14.81 -13.52 3.47
C LEU A 430 14.81 -12.03 3.13
N THR A 431 15.01 -11.71 1.86
CA THR A 431 14.85 -10.33 1.37
C THR A 431 13.38 -9.98 1.02
N GLY A 432 12.42 -10.72 1.58
CA GLY A 432 10.97 -10.61 1.34
C GLY A 432 10.17 -11.17 2.52
N GLY A 433 8.85 -11.23 2.39
CA GLY A 433 7.95 -11.71 3.44
C GLY A 433 7.61 -13.18 3.34
N THR A 434 6.92 -13.73 4.32
CA THR A 434 6.38 -15.11 4.25
C THR A 434 4.86 -15.06 4.17
N GLN A 435 4.26 -15.94 3.37
CA GLN A 435 2.82 -16.17 3.38
C GLN A 435 2.54 -17.66 3.55
N ALA A 436 1.76 -17.99 4.57
CA ALA A 436 1.35 -19.34 4.91
C ALA A 436 -0.18 -19.43 4.84
N THR A 437 -0.71 -20.42 4.14
CA THR A 437 -2.16 -20.67 4.06
C THR A 437 -2.43 -22.16 4.13
N ASP A 438 -3.48 -22.58 4.84
CA ASP A 438 -3.91 -23.99 4.91
C ASP A 438 -2.79 -24.94 5.43
N LEU A 439 -2.14 -24.56 6.54
CA LEU A 439 -1.10 -25.38 7.16
C LEU A 439 -1.65 -26.19 8.33
N THR A 440 -1.27 -27.48 8.43
CA THR A 440 -1.52 -28.28 9.65
C THR A 440 -0.41 -28.13 10.71
N GLY A 441 0.48 -27.15 10.58
CA GLY A 441 1.60 -26.85 11.49
C GLY A 441 1.92 -25.34 11.55
N GLY A 442 2.78 -24.96 12.50
CA GLY A 442 3.10 -23.54 12.79
C GLY A 442 4.02 -22.88 11.76
N SER A 443 4.05 -21.54 11.75
CA SER A 443 4.99 -20.74 10.96
C SER A 443 6.07 -20.16 11.85
N GLN A 444 7.32 -20.19 11.41
CA GLN A 444 8.41 -19.47 12.06
C GLN A 444 9.19 -18.66 11.04
N ALA A 445 9.51 -17.41 11.34
CA ALA A 445 10.46 -16.68 10.53
C ALA A 445 11.47 -15.84 11.35
N THR A 446 12.66 -15.69 10.78
CA THR A 446 13.76 -14.94 11.36
C THR A 446 14.50 -14.14 10.29
N ASP A 447 14.96 -12.93 10.60
CA ASP A 447 15.79 -12.11 9.70
C ASP A 447 15.14 -11.88 8.31
N LEU A 448 13.94 -11.29 8.30
CA LEU A 448 13.24 -10.96 7.06
C LEU A 448 13.25 -9.46 6.80
N THR A 449 13.43 -9.05 5.54
CA THR A 449 13.19 -7.65 5.15
C THR A 449 11.71 -7.36 4.81
N GLY A 450 10.84 -8.38 4.86
CA GLY A 450 9.39 -8.28 4.65
C GLY A 450 8.60 -8.71 5.89
N GLY A 451 7.26 -8.76 5.77
CA GLY A 451 6.35 -9.20 6.83
C GLY A 451 5.92 -10.66 6.70
N THR A 452 5.28 -11.19 7.73
CA THR A 452 4.72 -12.56 7.74
C THR A 452 3.19 -12.51 7.75
N GLU A 453 2.55 -13.29 6.88
CA GLU A 453 1.10 -13.47 6.88
C GLU A 453 0.76 -14.97 7.00
N ALA A 454 -0.02 -15.36 8.00
CA ALA A 454 -0.48 -16.74 8.16
C ALA A 454 -2.02 -16.81 8.22
N THR A 455 -2.63 -17.63 7.37
CA THR A 455 -4.09 -17.78 7.27
C THR A 455 -4.49 -19.25 7.38
N ASN A 456 -5.60 -19.54 8.07
CA ASN A 456 -6.19 -20.90 8.18
C ASN A 456 -5.14 -21.97 8.52
N SER A 457 -4.41 -21.77 9.61
CA SER A 457 -3.26 -22.60 9.96
C SER A 457 -3.37 -23.11 11.40
N THR A 458 -2.84 -24.30 11.69
CA THR A 458 -2.82 -24.86 13.05
C THR A 458 -1.39 -24.87 13.60
N GLY A 459 -1.15 -24.25 14.75
CA GLY A 459 0.19 -24.16 15.35
C GLY A 459 0.59 -22.72 15.67
N GLN A 460 1.75 -22.55 16.31
CA GLN A 460 2.27 -21.23 16.70
C GLN A 460 2.86 -20.50 15.48
N THR A 461 2.67 -19.17 15.42
CA THR A 461 3.40 -18.26 14.53
C THR A 461 4.47 -17.55 15.35
N GLN A 462 5.76 -17.71 15.02
CA GLN A 462 6.88 -17.15 15.78
C GLN A 462 7.84 -16.38 14.88
N GLU A 463 7.94 -15.08 15.10
CA GLU A 463 8.63 -14.16 14.20
C GLU A 463 9.70 -13.38 14.96
N THR A 464 10.92 -13.30 14.43
CA THR A 464 12.06 -12.60 15.07
C THR A 464 12.87 -11.77 14.07
N ASP A 465 13.17 -10.50 14.35
CA ASP A 465 14.01 -9.65 13.48
C ASP A 465 13.41 -9.42 12.08
N LEU A 466 12.18 -8.89 12.01
CA LEU A 466 11.51 -8.56 10.75
C LEU A 466 11.49 -7.05 10.50
N ALA A 467 11.81 -6.64 9.28
CA ALA A 467 11.62 -5.26 8.82
C ALA A 467 10.16 -4.96 8.39
N GLY A 468 9.26 -5.94 8.50
CA GLY A 468 7.81 -5.84 8.21
C GLY A 468 6.94 -6.20 9.41
N GLY A 469 5.62 -6.21 9.22
CA GLY A 469 4.65 -6.61 10.24
C GLY A 469 4.31 -8.10 10.21
N THR A 470 3.63 -8.59 11.23
CA THR A 470 3.09 -9.96 11.30
C THR A 470 1.57 -9.90 11.32
N ARG A 471 0.89 -10.66 10.45
CA ARG A 471 -0.56 -10.75 10.40
C ARG A 471 -1.01 -12.22 10.42
N THR A 472 -1.92 -12.57 11.33
CA THR A 472 -2.51 -13.91 11.39
C THR A 472 -4.03 -13.84 11.33
N ASN A 473 -4.65 -14.79 10.61
CA ASN A 473 -6.10 -14.92 10.45
C ASN A 473 -6.52 -16.39 10.53
N ASP A 474 -7.56 -16.73 11.28
CA ASP A 474 -8.05 -18.11 11.44
C ASP A 474 -6.93 -19.07 11.91
N LEU A 475 -6.24 -18.72 13.00
CA LEU A 475 -5.10 -19.49 13.52
C LEU A 475 -5.51 -20.36 14.71
N THR A 476 -5.37 -21.68 14.60
CA THR A 476 -5.47 -22.56 15.78
C THR A 476 -4.11 -22.62 16.50
N GLY A 477 -3.74 -21.53 17.18
CA GLY A 477 -2.46 -21.36 17.87
C GLY A 477 -2.17 -19.90 18.24
N GLY A 478 -1.02 -19.64 18.86
CA GLY A 478 -0.59 -18.29 19.26
C GLY A 478 0.30 -17.59 18.23
N THR A 479 0.47 -16.27 18.39
CA THR A 479 1.36 -15.43 17.58
C THR A 479 2.36 -14.73 18.50
N GLN A 480 3.65 -14.91 18.26
CA GLN A 480 4.74 -14.29 19.01
C GLN A 480 5.66 -13.55 18.04
N ALA A 481 5.92 -12.27 18.29
CA ALA A 481 6.69 -11.43 17.40
C ALA A 481 7.73 -10.64 18.21
N THR A 482 9.02 -10.80 17.90
CA THR A 482 10.16 -10.17 18.60
C THR A 482 11.01 -9.34 17.64
N SER A 483 11.35 -8.10 18.00
CA SER A 483 12.21 -7.21 17.17
C SER A 483 11.62 -6.94 15.78
N LEU A 484 10.46 -6.28 15.70
CA LEU A 484 9.81 -5.95 14.41
C LEU A 484 9.74 -4.44 14.19
N THR A 485 9.96 -4.01 12.94
CA THR A 485 9.69 -2.63 12.54
C THR A 485 8.24 -2.38 12.06
N GLY A 486 7.38 -3.40 12.11
CA GLY A 486 5.96 -3.36 11.74
C GLY A 486 5.01 -3.74 12.89
N SER A 487 3.70 -3.76 12.61
CA SER A 487 2.66 -4.13 13.57
C SER A 487 2.44 -5.64 13.63
N THR A 488 1.97 -6.14 14.77
CA THR A 488 1.56 -7.54 14.98
C THR A 488 0.04 -7.59 15.10
N GLN A 489 -0.65 -8.28 14.20
CA GLN A 489 -2.11 -8.35 14.15
C GLN A 489 -2.57 -9.80 14.11
N ALA A 490 -3.44 -10.20 15.03
CA ALA A 490 -4.05 -11.53 15.05
C ALA A 490 -5.57 -11.41 15.05
N THR A 491 -6.24 -12.11 14.13
CA THR A 491 -7.71 -12.15 14.00
C THR A 491 -8.18 -13.61 14.03
N ASP A 492 -9.24 -13.90 14.76
CA ASP A 492 -9.84 -15.24 14.83
C ASP A 492 -8.83 -16.33 15.23
N SER A 493 -7.99 -16.02 16.23
CA SER A 493 -6.92 -16.90 16.72
C SER A 493 -7.28 -17.57 18.05
N THR A 494 -6.97 -18.86 18.21
CA THR A 494 -7.24 -19.60 19.45
C THR A 494 -6.10 -19.56 20.48
N GLY A 495 -5.08 -18.73 20.28
CA GLY A 495 -3.93 -18.58 21.18
C GLY A 495 -3.52 -17.11 21.33
N GLY A 496 -2.61 -16.84 22.27
CA GLY A 496 -2.22 -15.46 22.62
C GLY A 496 -1.44 -14.73 21.54
N THR A 497 -1.45 -13.40 21.63
CA THR A 497 -0.72 -12.51 20.72
C THR A 497 0.29 -11.71 21.53
N GLN A 498 1.59 -11.92 21.26
CA GLN A 498 2.68 -11.30 22.03
C GLN A 498 3.62 -10.52 21.11
N GLY A 499 3.92 -9.27 21.46
CA GLY A 499 4.88 -8.41 20.76
C GLY A 499 5.99 -7.91 21.69
N THR A 500 7.26 -8.19 21.38
CA THR A 500 8.43 -7.70 22.15
C THR A 500 9.36 -6.89 21.25
N ASN A 501 9.87 -5.74 21.70
CA ASN A 501 10.76 -4.87 20.90
C ASN A 501 10.15 -4.48 19.54
N THR A 502 8.90 -4.02 19.52
CA THR A 502 8.18 -3.71 18.27
C THR A 502 8.04 -2.20 18.06
N THR A 503 8.22 -1.72 16.82
CA THR A 503 7.91 -0.30 16.51
C THR A 503 6.46 -0.10 16.09
N GLY A 504 5.75 -1.16 15.71
CA GLY A 504 4.32 -1.16 15.37
C GLY A 504 3.41 -1.58 16.53
N SER A 505 2.10 -1.38 16.37
CA SER A 505 1.09 -1.77 17.37
C SER A 505 0.92 -3.30 17.44
N THR A 506 0.49 -3.82 18.59
CA THR A 506 0.11 -5.24 18.75
C THR A 506 -1.39 -5.36 18.98
N CYS A 507 -2.11 -6.05 18.08
CA CYS A 507 -3.56 -6.08 18.04
C CYS A 507 -4.10 -7.52 18.02
N GLY A 508 -5.03 -7.86 18.92
CA GLY A 508 -5.78 -9.11 18.92
C GLY A 508 -7.28 -8.88 18.74
N THR A 509 -7.91 -9.50 17.75
CA THR A 509 -9.36 -9.36 17.46
C THR A 509 -10.02 -10.74 17.44
N GLN A 510 -11.13 -10.91 18.17
CA GLN A 510 -11.91 -12.16 18.23
C GLN A 510 -11.07 -13.40 18.61
N ALA A 511 -10.06 -13.22 19.46
CA ALA A 511 -9.19 -14.31 19.89
C ALA A 511 -9.85 -15.15 21.02
N THR A 512 -10.14 -16.42 20.76
CA THR A 512 -10.83 -17.33 21.69
C THR A 512 -9.85 -18.31 22.38
N ASN A 513 -9.46 -17.97 23.62
CA ASN A 513 -8.90 -18.80 24.71
C ASN A 513 -7.37 -19.05 24.86
N THR A 514 -6.94 -19.08 26.13
CA THR A 514 -5.63 -19.35 26.80
C THR A 514 -4.43 -18.41 26.66
N GLY A 515 -4.35 -17.51 25.68
CA GLY A 515 -3.29 -16.49 25.68
C GLY A 515 -3.88 -15.10 25.50
N GLY A 516 -3.51 -14.17 26.37
CA GLY A 516 -3.91 -12.76 26.24
C GLY A 516 -3.16 -12.02 25.13
N THR A 517 -3.43 -10.72 25.01
CA THR A 517 -2.68 -9.83 24.12
C THR A 517 -1.64 -9.07 24.93
N GLN A 518 -0.35 -9.29 24.68
CA GLN A 518 0.72 -8.74 25.52
C GLN A 518 1.76 -7.99 24.70
N THR A 519 2.27 -6.89 25.25
CA THR A 519 3.41 -6.16 24.68
C THR A 519 4.48 -5.81 25.69
N THR A 520 5.72 -5.79 25.23
CA THR A 520 6.88 -5.33 26.00
C THR A 520 7.83 -4.53 25.11
N ASN A 521 8.30 -3.37 25.55
CA ASN A 521 9.24 -2.54 24.80
C ASN A 521 8.72 -2.17 23.40
N SER A 522 7.54 -1.54 23.34
CA SER A 522 6.89 -1.15 22.08
C SER A 522 6.82 0.37 21.89
N THR A 523 6.89 0.82 20.64
CA THR A 523 6.74 2.23 20.26
C THR A 523 5.29 2.64 19.97
N LEU A 524 4.39 1.68 19.73
CA LEU A 524 2.95 1.93 19.52
C LEU A 524 2.10 1.04 20.45
N GLY A 525 0.82 1.40 20.61
CA GLY A 525 -0.07 0.81 21.61
C GLY A 525 -0.48 -0.65 21.36
N THR A 526 -1.10 -1.23 22.40
CA THR A 526 -1.73 -2.56 22.37
C THR A 526 -3.23 -2.41 22.21
N GLN A 527 -3.85 -3.24 21.37
CA GLN A 527 -5.32 -3.23 21.22
C GLN A 527 -5.86 -4.65 21.30
N ALA A 528 -6.94 -4.83 22.03
CA ALA A 528 -7.63 -6.11 22.13
C ALA A 528 -9.14 -5.91 22.05
N THR A 529 -9.80 -6.68 21.19
CA THR A 529 -11.25 -6.58 20.96
C THR A 529 -11.87 -7.98 20.90
N ASN A 530 -12.89 -8.21 21.73
CA ASN A 530 -13.60 -9.49 21.85
C ASN A 530 -12.65 -10.67 22.15
N THR A 531 -11.65 -10.46 23.00
CA THR A 531 -10.71 -11.50 23.41
C THR A 531 -11.11 -12.12 24.76
N THR A 532 -10.76 -13.39 24.97
CA THR A 532 -10.98 -14.10 26.24
C THR A 532 -9.69 -14.28 27.06
N GLY A 533 -8.68 -13.43 26.89
CA GLY A 533 -7.42 -13.49 27.64
C GLY A 533 -6.99 -12.09 28.06
N ALA A 534 -6.22 -11.97 29.15
CA ALA A 534 -5.85 -10.69 29.74
C ALA A 534 -4.92 -9.85 28.85
N THR A 535 -5.19 -8.56 28.68
CA THR A 535 -4.27 -7.66 27.97
C THR A 535 -3.24 -7.01 28.88
N GLN A 536 -1.98 -7.03 28.45
CA GLN A 536 -0.86 -6.48 29.22
C GLN A 536 0.05 -5.62 28.34
N ALA A 537 0.48 -4.47 28.86
CA ALA A 537 1.48 -3.61 28.23
C ALA A 537 2.57 -3.23 29.24
N THR A 538 3.84 -3.43 28.89
CA THR A 538 4.99 -3.11 29.74
C THR A 538 6.04 -2.32 28.95
N ASP A 539 6.66 -1.30 29.57
CA ASP A 539 7.77 -0.52 29.00
C ASP A 539 7.47 0.04 27.60
N SER A 540 6.39 0.79 27.42
CA SER A 540 5.96 1.26 26.10
C SER A 540 6.00 2.78 25.97
N ILE A 541 6.66 3.30 24.92
CA ILE A 541 7.09 4.71 24.83
C ILE A 541 6.51 5.40 23.60
N VAL A 542 6.03 6.64 23.78
CA VAL A 542 5.74 7.59 22.69
C VAL A 542 6.99 8.39 22.33
N ASN A 543 7.43 8.32 21.08
CA ASN A 543 8.54 9.15 20.60
C ASN A 543 8.08 10.62 20.44
N PRO A 544 8.65 11.61 21.17
CA PRO A 544 8.15 13.00 21.19
C PRO A 544 8.32 13.78 19.87
N THR A 545 8.95 13.20 18.86
CA THR A 545 9.29 13.88 17.59
C THR A 545 8.19 13.83 16.52
N HIS A 546 7.07 13.15 16.77
CA HIS A 546 5.93 13.06 15.85
C HIS A 546 4.60 13.40 16.55
N PRO A 547 3.96 14.54 16.27
CA PRO A 547 2.72 14.97 16.94
C PRO A 547 1.45 14.22 16.49
N SER A 548 1.57 13.05 15.87
CA SER A 548 0.44 12.25 15.33
C SER A 548 0.35 10.82 15.87
N SER A 549 1.24 10.39 16.78
CA SER A 549 1.14 9.07 17.42
C SER A 549 0.28 9.16 18.68
N THR A 550 -1.04 8.96 18.53
CA THR A 550 -1.94 8.75 19.68
C THR A 550 -1.70 7.34 20.22
N PHE A 551 -1.29 7.21 21.49
CA PHE A 551 -1.00 5.91 22.08
C PHE A 551 -2.25 5.40 22.80
N ASN A 552 -3.02 4.54 22.14
CA ASN A 552 -4.25 3.98 22.70
C ASN A 552 -4.03 2.52 23.11
N ASN A 553 -3.93 2.27 24.42
CA ASN A 553 -4.08 0.93 24.97
C ASN A 553 -5.57 0.62 25.16
N ALA A 554 -6.30 0.35 24.07
CA ALA A 554 -7.75 0.18 24.09
C ALA A 554 -8.16 -1.30 24.23
N SER A 555 -8.93 -1.61 25.27
CA SER A 555 -9.45 -2.96 25.54
C SER A 555 -10.99 -3.02 25.44
N GLN A 556 -11.49 -4.06 24.78
CA GLN A 556 -12.88 -4.56 24.82
C GLN A 556 -12.83 -6.07 25.08
N GLU A 557 -12.86 -6.49 26.35
CA GLU A 557 -12.35 -7.82 26.76
C GLU A 557 -13.25 -8.57 27.75
N ASN A 558 -13.18 -9.91 27.74
CA ASN A 558 -13.81 -10.72 28.77
C ASN A 558 -12.86 -11.03 29.97
N HIS A 559 -11.71 -10.37 30.10
CA HIS A 559 -10.67 -10.64 31.11
C HIS A 559 -9.93 -9.36 31.59
N PRO A 560 -9.15 -9.40 32.70
CA PRO A 560 -8.47 -8.22 33.28
C PRO A 560 -7.40 -7.58 32.37
N ALA A 561 -7.14 -6.27 32.54
CA ALA A 561 -6.10 -5.55 31.80
C ALA A 561 -5.05 -4.90 32.74
N SER A 562 -3.78 -4.87 32.31
CA SER A 562 -2.69 -4.24 33.08
C SER A 562 -1.70 -3.42 32.24
N SER A 563 -1.23 -2.28 32.76
CA SER A 563 -0.22 -1.42 32.12
C SER A 563 0.89 -0.99 33.10
N ILE A 564 2.15 -1.13 32.71
CA ILE A 564 3.32 -0.76 33.54
C ILE A 564 4.31 0.05 32.70
N ASN A 565 4.76 1.21 33.19
CA ASN A 565 5.77 2.05 32.51
C ASN A 565 5.35 2.43 31.08
N VAL A 566 4.17 3.06 30.94
CA VAL A 566 3.58 3.47 29.64
C VAL A 566 3.47 4.99 29.55
N THR A 567 3.75 5.54 28.38
CA THR A 567 3.52 6.96 28.05
C THR A 567 2.14 7.13 27.41
N ASP A 568 1.32 8.06 27.92
CA ASP A 568 -0.07 8.40 27.51
C ASP A 568 -1.21 7.72 28.31
N VAL A 569 -2.47 8.03 27.95
CA VAL A 569 -3.71 7.56 28.60
C VAL A 569 -4.04 6.11 28.23
N THR A 570 -4.50 5.31 29.19
CA THR A 570 -4.91 3.90 28.99
C THR A 570 -6.44 3.72 29.05
N PRO A 571 -7.14 3.63 27.90
CA PRO A 571 -8.59 3.43 27.87
C PRO A 571 -9.01 1.94 27.94
N SER A 572 -10.01 1.63 28.77
CA SER A 572 -10.61 0.28 28.87
C SER A 572 -12.13 0.37 28.84
N THR A 573 -12.76 -0.51 28.09
CA THR A 573 -14.22 -0.50 27.88
C THR A 573 -14.77 -1.93 27.87
N ASN A 574 -15.92 -2.18 28.50
CA ASN A 574 -16.62 -3.48 28.44
C ASN A 574 -15.71 -4.65 28.87
N THR A 575 -15.02 -4.50 30.01
CA THR A 575 -14.03 -5.44 30.50
C THR A 575 -14.63 -6.35 31.58
N THR A 576 -14.53 -7.68 31.41
CA THR A 576 -14.88 -8.61 32.49
C THR A 576 -13.69 -8.84 33.43
N GLY A 577 -13.71 -8.27 34.63
CA GLY A 577 -12.56 -8.23 35.55
C GLY A 577 -12.10 -6.80 35.85
N GLY A 578 -10.90 -6.65 36.44
CA GLY A 578 -10.36 -5.34 36.86
C GLY A 578 -9.23 -4.81 35.98
N THR A 579 -8.85 -3.57 36.22
CA THR A 579 -7.72 -2.87 35.55
C THR A 579 -6.63 -2.53 36.56
N GLN A 580 -5.37 -2.62 36.15
CA GLN A 580 -4.21 -2.21 36.96
C GLN A 580 -3.24 -1.34 36.15
N ALA A 581 -2.81 -0.21 36.70
CA ALA A 581 -1.84 0.68 36.06
C ALA A 581 -0.72 1.12 37.03
N THR A 582 0.53 1.12 36.59
CA THR A 582 1.68 1.57 37.39
C THR A 582 2.68 2.34 36.53
N ASP A 583 3.26 3.42 37.07
CA ASP A 583 4.30 4.23 36.43
C ASP A 583 3.87 4.80 35.05
N LEU A 584 2.77 5.56 34.99
CA LEU A 584 2.32 6.16 33.73
C LEU A 584 2.67 7.64 33.63
N THR A 585 3.17 8.04 32.47
CA THR A 585 3.31 9.46 32.08
C THR A 585 2.03 9.96 31.40
N GLY A 586 0.86 9.57 31.95
CA GLY A 586 -0.50 9.79 31.45
C GLY A 586 -1.54 9.39 32.50
N GLY A 587 -2.80 9.17 32.09
CA GLY A 587 -3.92 8.83 32.98
C GLY A 587 -4.59 7.49 32.64
N THR A 588 -5.61 7.10 33.38
CA THR A 588 -6.41 5.88 33.08
C THR A 588 -7.86 6.26 32.80
N GLN A 589 -8.50 5.55 31.87
CA GLN A 589 -9.93 5.68 31.59
C GLN A 589 -10.58 4.30 31.54
N ALA A 590 -11.62 4.08 32.33
CA ALA A 590 -12.32 2.79 32.41
C ALA A 590 -13.83 2.99 32.30
N THR A 591 -14.49 2.19 31.47
CA THR A 591 -15.96 2.20 31.31
C THR A 591 -16.48 0.76 31.24
N ASP A 592 -17.63 0.47 31.84
CA ASP A 592 -18.30 -0.85 31.76
C ASP A 592 -17.41 -2.01 32.29
N LEU A 593 -16.77 -1.85 33.46
CA LEU A 593 -16.00 -2.94 34.09
C LEU A 593 -16.87 -3.78 35.03
N THR A 594 -16.65 -5.10 35.07
CA THR A 594 -17.22 -5.96 36.13
C THR A 594 -16.28 -6.19 37.33
N GLY A 595 -15.12 -5.52 37.37
CA GLY A 595 -14.15 -5.54 38.47
C GLY A 595 -13.56 -4.15 38.77
N GLY A 596 -12.72 -4.08 39.81
CA GLY A 596 -12.14 -2.83 40.30
C GLY A 596 -11.01 -2.26 39.43
N SER A 597 -10.73 -0.97 39.57
CA SER A 597 -9.61 -0.27 38.94
C SER A 597 -8.56 0.08 39.98
N GLN A 598 -7.29 -0.16 39.69
CA GLN A 598 -6.19 0.25 40.56
C GLN A 598 -5.13 1.00 39.75
N ALA A 599 -4.68 2.16 40.24
CA ALA A 599 -3.51 2.81 39.67
C ALA A 599 -2.53 3.35 40.72
N THR A 600 -1.25 3.36 40.34
CA THR A 600 -0.14 3.84 41.17
C THR A 600 0.85 4.63 40.32
N ASP A 601 1.43 5.72 40.86
CA ASP A 601 2.47 6.51 40.19
C ASP A 601 2.07 7.03 38.79
N LEU A 602 1.04 7.88 38.73
CA LEU A 602 0.57 8.49 37.47
C LEU A 602 0.86 10.00 37.43
N THR A 603 1.27 10.53 36.28
CA THR A 603 1.29 11.99 36.06
C THR A 603 -0.06 12.58 35.65
N GLY A 604 -0.97 11.74 35.12
CA GLY A 604 -2.34 12.09 34.75
C GLY A 604 -3.37 11.70 35.81
N GLY A 605 -4.66 11.77 35.44
CA GLY A 605 -5.78 11.42 36.32
C GLY A 605 -6.43 10.07 35.96
N THR A 606 -7.29 9.58 36.85
CA THR A 606 -8.06 8.34 36.66
C THR A 606 -9.54 8.66 36.51
N GLU A 607 -10.18 8.12 35.47
CA GLU A 607 -11.63 8.22 35.25
C GLU A 607 -12.25 6.82 35.14
N ALA A 608 -13.25 6.51 35.97
CA ALA A 608 -13.97 5.23 35.92
C ALA A 608 -15.50 5.42 35.87
N THR A 609 -16.18 4.82 34.90
CA THR A 609 -17.63 4.96 34.68
C THR A 609 -18.33 3.60 34.58
N ASN A 610 -19.56 3.48 35.10
CA ASN A 610 -20.42 2.30 34.98
C ASN A 610 -19.69 0.98 35.31
N SER A 611 -19.04 0.91 36.47
CA SER A 611 -18.13 -0.19 36.81
C SER A 611 -18.46 -0.79 38.18
N THR A 612 -18.19 -2.09 38.37
CA THR A 612 -18.44 -2.78 39.65
C THR A 612 -17.11 -3.14 40.32
N GLY A 613 -16.92 -2.82 41.60
CA GLY A 613 -15.65 -3.02 42.30
C GLY A 613 -15.04 -1.73 42.83
N GLN A 614 -13.95 -1.82 43.59
CA GLN A 614 -13.30 -0.63 44.15
C GLN A 614 -12.35 0.04 43.14
N THR A 615 -12.32 1.38 43.15
CA THR A 615 -11.30 2.20 42.50
C THR A 615 -10.27 2.61 43.54
N GLN A 616 -9.00 2.20 43.40
CA GLN A 616 -7.93 2.47 44.36
C GLN A 616 -6.72 3.14 43.69
N GLU A 617 -6.40 4.35 44.12
CA GLU A 617 -5.42 5.21 43.46
C GLU A 617 -4.36 5.66 44.48
N THR A 618 -3.08 5.56 44.15
CA THR A 618 -1.96 5.96 45.03
C THR A 618 -0.90 6.75 44.26
N ASP A 619 -0.47 7.90 44.76
CA ASP A 619 0.61 8.71 44.16
C ASP A 619 0.29 9.21 42.73
N LEU A 620 -0.81 9.97 42.55
CA LEU A 620 -1.15 10.59 41.25
C LEU A 620 -0.97 12.11 41.30
N ALA A 621 -0.43 12.65 40.20
CA ALA A 621 -0.40 14.09 40.00
C ALA A 621 -1.78 14.66 39.57
N GLY A 622 -2.57 13.89 38.82
CA GLY A 622 -3.92 14.25 38.37
C GLY A 622 -5.03 13.99 39.39
N GLY A 623 -6.29 14.14 38.97
CA GLY A 623 -7.47 13.89 39.80
C GLY A 623 -8.11 12.52 39.53
N THR A 624 -8.95 12.06 40.46
CA THR A 624 -9.72 10.81 40.32
C THR A 624 -11.19 11.16 40.16
N ARG A 625 -11.83 10.69 39.09
CA ARG A 625 -13.27 10.86 38.84
C ARG A 625 -13.94 9.52 38.66
N THR A 626 -15.08 9.35 39.32
CA THR A 626 -15.87 8.13 39.19
C THR A 626 -17.35 8.44 39.05
N ASN A 627 -18.04 7.67 38.21
CA ASN A 627 -19.47 7.81 37.93
C ASN A 627 -20.14 6.44 37.82
N ASP A 628 -21.32 6.25 38.42
CA ASP A 628 -22.09 4.98 38.34
C ASP A 628 -21.27 3.75 38.80
N LEU A 629 -20.69 3.80 40.00
CA LEU A 629 -19.88 2.69 40.55
C LEU A 629 -20.66 1.82 41.55
N THR A 630 -20.64 0.51 41.33
CA THR A 630 -21.04 -0.46 42.37
C THR A 630 -19.79 -0.86 43.20
N GLY A 631 -19.28 0.08 43.99
CA GLY A 631 -18.06 -0.06 44.79
C GLY A 631 -17.55 1.28 45.33
N GLY A 632 -16.44 1.27 46.07
CA GLY A 632 -15.88 2.47 46.70
C GLY A 632 -14.69 3.07 45.95
N THR A 633 -14.41 4.34 46.19
CA THR A 633 -13.26 5.08 45.63
C THR A 633 -12.30 5.43 46.76
N GLN A 634 -11.04 5.02 46.64
CA GLN A 634 -9.97 5.35 47.59
C GLN A 634 -8.82 6.01 46.85
N ALA A 635 -8.42 7.20 47.27
CA ALA A 635 -7.30 7.94 46.69
C ALA A 635 -6.30 8.32 47.80
N THR A 636 -5.02 8.00 47.60
CA THR A 636 -3.94 8.29 48.55
C THR A 636 -2.84 9.09 47.85
N SER A 637 -2.32 10.15 48.48
CA SER A 637 -1.22 10.97 47.95
C SER A 637 -1.53 11.57 46.56
N LEU A 638 -2.58 12.38 46.46
CA LEU A 638 -3.07 12.95 45.21
C LEU A 638 -2.85 14.46 45.15
N THR A 639 -2.38 15.03 44.03
CA THR A 639 -2.46 16.51 43.84
C THR A 639 -3.76 16.99 43.21
N GLY A 640 -4.51 16.14 42.52
CA GLY A 640 -5.83 16.47 41.97
C GLY A 640 -6.98 16.29 42.97
N SER A 641 -8.21 16.55 42.50
CA SER A 641 -9.44 16.32 43.28
C SER A 641 -9.95 14.89 43.10
N THR A 642 -10.61 14.35 44.13
CA THR A 642 -11.32 13.06 44.08
C THR A 642 -12.82 13.32 44.02
N GLN A 643 -13.48 12.87 42.96
CA GLN A 643 -14.91 13.07 42.74
C GLN A 643 -15.59 11.73 42.46
N ALA A 644 -16.66 11.44 43.20
CA ALA A 644 -17.49 10.26 42.99
C ALA A 644 -18.96 10.66 42.87
N THR A 645 -19.64 10.18 41.82
CA THR A 645 -21.05 10.44 41.54
C THR A 645 -21.78 9.12 41.34
N ASP A 646 -22.97 8.97 41.93
CA ASP A 646 -23.81 7.78 41.77
C ASP A 646 -23.10 6.45 42.15
N SER A 647 -22.25 6.49 43.18
CA SER A 647 -21.49 5.34 43.67
C SER A 647 -22.15 4.69 44.90
N THR A 648 -22.12 3.36 45.00
CA THR A 648 -22.65 2.67 46.19
C THR A 648 -21.63 2.62 47.35
N GLY A 649 -20.33 2.51 47.08
CA GLY A 649 -19.29 2.47 48.13
C GLY A 649 -18.81 3.84 48.61
N GLY A 650 -17.93 3.85 49.61
CA GLY A 650 -17.41 5.08 50.22
C GLY A 650 -16.38 5.79 49.35
N THR A 651 -16.25 7.10 49.51
CA THR A 651 -15.23 7.94 48.86
C THR A 651 -14.24 8.39 49.91
N GLN A 652 -12.98 7.96 49.80
CA GLN A 652 -11.93 8.25 50.77
C GLN A 652 -10.73 8.93 50.11
N GLY A 653 -10.28 10.05 50.67
CA GLY A 653 -9.05 10.74 50.28
C GLY A 653 -8.06 10.81 51.44
N THR A 654 -6.80 10.41 51.22
CA THR A 654 -5.72 10.53 52.22
C THR A 654 -4.53 11.26 51.63
N ASN A 655 -3.95 12.26 52.32
CA ASN A 655 -2.82 13.06 51.81
C ASN A 655 -3.10 13.74 50.46
N THR A 656 -4.27 14.38 50.31
CA THR A 656 -4.70 14.99 49.03
C THR A 656 -4.57 16.52 49.06
N THR A 657 -4.10 17.15 47.98
CA THR A 657 -4.17 18.63 47.89
C THR A 657 -5.47 19.13 47.25
N GLY A 658 -6.13 18.32 46.41
CA GLY A 658 -7.45 18.61 45.84
C GLY A 658 -8.63 18.33 46.79
N SER A 659 -9.84 18.76 46.39
CA SER A 659 -11.07 18.49 47.16
C SER A 659 -11.53 17.04 47.02
N THR A 660 -12.19 16.50 48.04
CA THR A 660 -12.85 15.19 47.96
C THR A 660 -14.36 15.36 48.01
N CYS A 661 -15.04 14.94 46.94
CA CYS A 661 -16.47 15.18 46.73
C CYS A 661 -17.23 13.89 46.42
N GLY A 662 -18.34 13.65 47.13
CA GLY A 662 -19.30 12.57 46.86
C GLY A 662 -20.71 13.10 46.57
N THR A 663 -21.33 12.70 45.46
CA THR A 663 -22.66 13.15 45.02
C THR A 663 -23.57 11.95 44.75
N GLN A 664 -24.78 11.91 45.33
CA GLN A 664 -25.78 10.84 45.13
C GLN A 664 -25.33 9.41 45.51
N ALA A 665 -24.39 9.27 46.46
CA ALA A 665 -23.95 7.96 46.93
C ALA A 665 -25.01 7.24 47.79
N THR A 666 -25.67 6.22 47.23
CA THR A 666 -26.74 5.46 47.89
C THR A 666 -26.24 4.08 48.36
N ASN A 667 -26.35 3.82 49.67
CA ASN A 667 -25.99 2.60 50.43
C ASN A 667 -24.50 2.30 50.73
N THR A 668 -24.10 2.64 51.97
CA THR A 668 -22.99 2.11 52.82
C THR A 668 -21.59 2.74 52.73
N GLY A 669 -21.36 3.74 51.87
CA GLY A 669 -20.15 4.54 51.87
C GLY A 669 -20.28 5.94 52.46
N GLY A 670 -19.46 6.32 53.45
CA GLY A 670 -19.28 7.73 53.83
C GLY A 670 -18.29 8.45 52.92
N THR A 671 -18.27 9.79 52.94
CA THR A 671 -17.20 10.59 52.30
C THR A 671 -16.19 10.99 53.38
N GLN A 672 -14.96 10.50 53.30
CA GLN A 672 -13.95 10.71 54.33
C GLN A 672 -12.67 11.32 53.76
N THR A 673 -12.06 12.25 54.50
CA THR A 673 -10.73 12.77 54.18
C THR A 673 -9.80 12.78 55.38
N THR A 674 -8.53 12.47 55.15
CA THR A 674 -7.46 12.59 56.16
C THR A 674 -6.28 13.35 55.55
N ASN A 675 -5.78 14.38 56.24
CA ASN A 675 -4.63 15.19 55.78
C ASN A 675 -4.85 15.82 54.38
N SER A 676 -5.91 16.63 54.23
CA SER A 676 -6.26 17.30 52.98
C SER A 676 -6.07 18.83 53.02
N THR A 677 -5.65 19.42 51.90
CA THR A 677 -5.52 20.89 51.77
C THR A 677 -6.85 21.57 51.43
N LEU A 678 -7.66 20.99 50.54
CA LEU A 678 -8.98 21.52 50.14
C LEU A 678 -10.13 20.76 50.82
N GLY A 679 -11.32 21.34 50.76
CA GLY A 679 -12.50 20.91 51.52
C GLY A 679 -13.14 19.60 51.05
N THR A 680 -14.04 19.09 51.90
CA THR A 680 -14.75 17.82 51.70
C THR A 680 -16.24 18.11 51.52
N GLN A 681 -16.82 17.63 50.42
CA GLN A 681 -18.22 17.89 50.10
C GLN A 681 -19.00 16.59 49.89
N ALA A 682 -20.19 16.51 50.49
CA ALA A 682 -21.12 15.40 50.28
C ALA A 682 -22.52 15.91 49.98
N THR A 683 -23.13 15.45 48.89
CA THR A 683 -24.47 15.86 48.46
C THR A 683 -25.36 14.65 48.23
N ASN A 684 -26.52 14.60 48.91
CA ASN A 684 -27.49 13.50 48.82
C ASN A 684 -26.89 12.11 49.14
N THR A 685 -26.02 12.02 50.14
CA THR A 685 -25.37 10.76 50.56
C THR A 685 -26.07 10.13 51.77
N THR A 686 -25.94 8.81 51.93
CA THR A 686 -26.51 8.06 53.08
C THR A 686 -25.49 7.76 54.20
N GLY A 687 -24.19 7.82 53.91
CA GLY A 687 -23.10 7.62 54.88
C GLY A 687 -22.59 8.91 55.53
N ALA A 688 -21.84 8.80 56.63
CA ALA A 688 -21.30 9.95 57.36
C ALA A 688 -20.16 10.64 56.61
N THR A 689 -20.14 11.98 56.61
CA THR A 689 -19.04 12.79 56.10
C THR A 689 -18.07 13.13 57.23
N GLN A 690 -16.78 12.80 57.08
CA GLN A 690 -15.77 13.04 58.10
C GLN A 690 -14.49 13.62 57.50
N ALA A 691 -13.90 14.61 58.16
CA ALA A 691 -12.60 15.16 57.80
C ALA A 691 -11.70 15.19 59.04
N THR A 692 -10.49 14.63 58.92
CA THR A 692 -9.48 14.58 59.98
C THR A 692 -8.23 15.30 59.48
N ASP A 693 -7.61 16.14 60.31
CA ASP A 693 -6.37 16.87 60.00
C ASP A 693 -6.38 17.61 58.65
N SER A 694 -7.51 18.22 58.27
CA SER A 694 -7.71 18.89 56.97
C SER A 694 -7.88 20.41 57.12
N ILE A 695 -7.39 21.19 56.14
CA ILE A 695 -7.42 22.67 56.17
C ILE A 695 -8.76 23.24 55.64
N GLY A 696 -9.38 22.58 54.66
CA GLY A 696 -10.61 23.06 54.01
C GLY A 696 -11.91 22.76 54.76
N GLU A 697 -12.98 23.51 54.47
CA GLU A 697 -14.30 23.32 55.08
C GLU A 697 -14.96 21.99 54.68
N THR A 698 -15.70 21.38 55.62
CA THR A 698 -16.55 20.20 55.37
C THR A 698 -18.00 20.62 55.18
N GLN A 699 -18.61 20.28 54.04
CA GLN A 699 -20.01 20.58 53.75
C GLN A 699 -20.78 19.29 53.42
N ALA A 700 -21.94 19.08 54.05
CA ALA A 700 -22.81 17.94 53.80
C ALA A 700 -24.26 18.38 53.65
N THR A 701 -24.94 17.89 52.60
CA THR A 701 -26.37 18.13 52.37
C THR A 701 -27.14 16.80 52.37
N ALA A 702 -28.20 16.73 53.20
CA ALA A 702 -28.98 15.52 53.42
C ALA A 702 -29.90 15.20 52.23
N PRO A 703 -30.22 13.92 51.96
CA PRO A 703 -31.12 13.53 50.89
C PRO A 703 -32.53 14.12 51.09
N SER A 704 -33.10 14.72 50.05
CA SER A 704 -34.50 15.16 50.07
C SER A 704 -35.43 13.93 50.16
N VAL A 705 -36.14 13.80 51.28
CA VAL A 705 -37.14 12.75 51.51
C VAL A 705 -38.30 12.91 50.52
N PRO A 706 -38.65 11.90 49.69
CA PRO A 706 -39.88 11.94 48.93
C PRO A 706 -41.07 11.83 49.90
N SER A 707 -41.98 12.80 49.85
CA SER A 707 -43.20 12.81 50.64
C SER A 707 -44.12 11.63 50.28
N LYS A 708 -44.25 10.66 51.20
CA LYS A 708 -45.31 9.62 51.36
C LYS A 708 -45.69 8.74 50.14
N PRO A 709 -45.92 7.42 50.35
CA PRO A 709 -46.38 6.54 49.27
C PRO A 709 -47.84 6.84 48.89
N ASN A 710 -48.11 6.88 47.60
CA ASN A 710 -49.46 6.94 47.03
C ASN A 710 -50.17 5.58 47.25
N PRO A 711 -51.32 5.50 47.96
CA PRO A 711 -51.95 4.22 48.30
C PRO A 711 -52.64 3.49 47.13
N ASN A 712 -52.59 3.99 45.90
CA ASN A 712 -53.42 3.51 44.78
C ASN A 712 -52.65 3.01 43.54
N ALA A 713 -51.39 2.58 43.67
CA ALA A 713 -50.72 1.87 42.59
C ALA A 713 -51.05 0.36 42.63
N CYS A 714 -52.08 -0.03 41.89
CA CYS A 714 -52.47 -1.41 41.65
C CYS A 714 -51.27 -2.26 41.17
N TRP A 715 -50.99 -3.34 41.90
CA TRP A 715 -50.18 -4.45 41.45
C TRP A 715 -50.88 -5.17 40.28
N CYS A 716 -50.34 -5.06 39.07
CA CYS A 716 -50.56 -6.06 38.02
C CYS A 716 -49.46 -7.13 38.12
N HIS A 717 -49.67 -8.11 39.00
CA HIS A 717 -48.95 -9.38 38.92
C HIS A 717 -49.86 -10.41 38.25
N ALA A 718 -49.52 -10.74 37.01
CA ALA A 718 -50.03 -11.94 36.35
C ALA A 718 -49.55 -13.18 37.12
N ARG A 719 -50.48 -14.09 37.42
CA ARG A 719 -50.23 -15.42 37.98
C ARG A 719 -50.09 -16.47 36.87
N CYS A 720 -49.17 -17.41 37.13
CA CYS A 720 -49.12 -18.81 36.69
C CYS A 720 -48.85 -19.08 35.20
N SER A 721 -47.92 -19.98 34.84
CA SER A 721 -47.90 -21.38 35.32
C SER A 721 -46.50 -22.02 35.36
N GLN A 722 -46.39 -23.01 36.25
CA GLN A 722 -45.26 -23.89 36.51
C GLN A 722 -45.03 -24.96 35.43
N GLU A 723 -43.74 -25.31 35.31
CA GLU A 723 -43.10 -26.62 35.03
C GLU A 723 -43.39 -27.36 33.71
N LEU A 724 -42.27 -27.72 33.03
CA LEU A 724 -42.06 -28.24 31.67
C LEU A 724 -42.09 -27.22 30.53
#